data_AF-A0A9X3MRM8-F1
#
_entry.id   AF-A0A9X3MRM8-F1
#
_cell.length_a   1.000
_cell.length_b   1.000
_cell.length_c   1.000
_cell.angle_alpha   90.00
_cell.angle_beta   90.00
_cell.angle_gamma   90.00
#
_symmetry.space_group_name_H-M   'P 1'
#
loop_
_entity.id
_entity.type
_entity.pdbx_description
1 polymer ?
#
loop_
_entity_poly.entity_id
_entity_poly.type
_entity_poly.pdbx_seq_one_letter_code
_entity_poly.pdbx_strand_id
1 'polypeptide(L)'
;MLVFTGTAGTANPVSADAANAIKALGTTNNFTVDTTAAATDINATKLAGYRAVVFVNSSGDVLDTAGESALQSYVQNGGGFVGIGETALLEQGNAFFDQLIGLTGAARTAGAATTSSQDVEFLDRVHPATKALPLLKKDYTDSWYSWTNNPTGNVHTVARVRFNRVPDGSTVTNDAVTRFTGTTNTNQPQLERPVSWCRDIQSGRSFYTGLGGTTAAWSDSDITGHILGAIQWASGMTRGNCKATITSNYRTTRLTPPNPTTTSNAYVGEIDGMSIAKDGRVFYAGRAVCSQGQSQINNWATTNVALGCGTLHVWDPSTPGAGTENQDPAKVTKIGELQVFGAKGGGQETGATSKTEQGILGISLDPDFTNGRPYIYIQYHPYFGGEQGYPVGSMQGGAKSFGPGFVRPDYMGERRLSRFTYDNATKSLVPGSEKVILHWMTQVFSCCHLGGSMDFDSKGNLYFATGDNTGNTPNATNGGYQNSDPTFTVPCPGTPTNVYTATGCGITQPCADKTVGGEARCGHISYGDARQTSGNTNAYEGKLLRIHPMADPGDTPGIGTTYTIPDASAPNGPQLFPPDSQAVKDGKAKPEVFAMGTRNLYSIDVDSKTDKVATAWVGPDQGTDSTTYGTSKTENAALLGAAGNYGWPYCQGGNRLNYRAKLPNPSASNGGAGANLSDNIRGTVGGGADGQTGAYWDCSKSLPNDSPYNTGLTDIPAPKPTNIWYGQNGGCTNYQRNANGVIVVPANSNTTAAPAVYRECPFAFGGSQAPMTAGIYRKPAGSAPNAWPAYWDGRWFLSDFAGANNIRHALLMDPANDTKGGLPISADSLYGIIPTSLFGANRTIDLDFGPDGDLYVASYSGSNFTISNNNTGLWKFSYVGGDDTPGPDPQAATTTSTMVNFNIGKSGGISYAWTFDDGGTATGATASHIYKTGGTHKATLTVTYADNTTSSKDVTVEVPPTVSTTIGATVTPTLSLVLGATAPGFGQFVAGVAKTYDAQTTADIVSTAGNATLTVSDIGTIAPGHLVNGNGTSVLAQAIKARATNVANPSTTFADVSANPLTLLTYPMEISHDAVTLQFQQPIAANDALRSGSYSKTLTFTLSTTAP
;
A
#
# COMPACT_ATOMS: atom_id res chain seq x y z
N MET A 1 12.82 -26.52 21.12
CA MET A 1 13.01 -25.13 21.61
C MET A 1 13.70 -25.20 22.95
N LEU A 2 14.54 -24.22 23.29
CA LEU A 2 15.22 -24.14 24.60
C LEU A 2 14.61 -23.00 25.42
N VAL A 3 14.15 -23.29 26.64
CA VAL A 3 13.71 -22.31 27.62
C VAL A 3 14.85 -22.06 28.61
N PHE A 4 15.28 -20.80 28.72
CA PHE A 4 16.33 -20.34 29.62
C PHE A 4 15.73 -19.50 30.76
N THR A 5 16.08 -19.82 32.00
CA THR A 5 15.61 -19.12 33.21
C THR A 5 16.75 -18.61 34.09
N GLY A 6 18.00 -18.64 33.61
CA GLY A 6 19.15 -18.17 34.38
C GLY A 6 19.08 -16.66 34.61
N THR A 7 19.47 -16.20 35.80
CA THR A 7 19.47 -14.78 36.17
C THR A 7 20.67 -14.46 37.05
N ALA A 8 21.13 -13.21 37.04
CA ALA A 8 22.06 -12.71 38.03
C ALA A 8 21.26 -12.28 39.27
N GLY A 9 21.51 -12.91 40.42
CA GLY A 9 20.80 -12.62 41.67
C GLY A 9 19.56 -13.50 41.90
N THR A 10 18.52 -12.94 42.53
CA THR A 10 17.33 -13.69 42.96
C THR A 10 16.43 -13.99 41.76
N ALA A 11 16.17 -15.28 41.52
CA ALA A 11 15.24 -15.71 40.47
C ALA A 11 13.82 -15.21 40.72
N ASN A 12 13.18 -14.72 39.67
CA ASN A 12 11.76 -14.39 39.71
C ASN A 12 10.93 -15.68 39.98
N PRO A 13 10.03 -15.67 40.98
CA PRO A 13 9.28 -16.88 41.36
C PRO A 13 8.36 -17.40 40.25
N VAL A 14 7.95 -16.54 39.29
CA VAL A 14 7.06 -16.90 38.18
C VAL A 14 7.79 -17.69 37.08
N SER A 15 9.13 -17.69 37.05
CA SER A 15 9.90 -18.37 35.99
C SER A 15 9.61 -19.86 35.88
N ALA A 16 9.36 -20.54 37.01
CA ALA A 16 9.04 -21.96 37.04
C ALA A 16 7.65 -22.25 36.43
N ASP A 17 6.65 -21.43 36.78
CA ASP A 17 5.29 -21.53 36.25
C ASP A 17 5.29 -21.35 34.73
N ALA A 18 5.98 -20.32 34.26
CA ALA A 18 6.19 -20.01 32.85
C ALA A 18 6.86 -21.16 32.08
N ALA A 19 7.99 -21.68 32.59
CA ALA A 19 8.70 -22.78 31.95
C ALA A 19 7.86 -24.06 31.86
N ASN A 20 7.06 -24.36 32.89
CA ASN A 20 6.15 -25.51 32.91
C ASN A 20 5.00 -25.33 31.92
N ALA A 21 4.38 -24.15 31.86
CA ALA A 21 3.33 -23.84 30.90
C ALA A 21 3.85 -23.94 29.45
N ILE A 22 5.05 -23.42 29.17
CA ILE A 22 5.66 -23.51 27.85
C ILE A 22 5.98 -24.97 27.46
N LYS A 23 6.42 -25.81 28.41
CA LYS A 23 6.56 -27.26 28.17
C LYS A 23 5.22 -27.90 27.79
N ALA A 24 4.15 -27.57 28.51
CA ALA A 24 2.80 -28.07 28.22
C ALA A 24 2.30 -27.62 26.83
N LEU A 25 2.59 -26.38 26.44
CA LEU A 25 2.33 -25.89 25.07
C LEU A 25 3.08 -26.72 24.03
N GLY A 26 4.34 -27.06 24.29
CA GLY A 26 5.14 -27.93 23.41
C GLY A 26 4.54 -29.31 23.23
N THR A 27 4.14 -29.98 24.31
CA THR A 27 3.45 -31.27 24.25
C THR A 27 2.16 -31.19 23.44
N THR A 28 1.36 -30.15 23.66
CA THR A 28 0.05 -29.98 23.00
C THR A 28 0.17 -29.65 21.51
N ASN A 29 1.22 -28.93 21.11
CA ASN A 29 1.41 -28.41 19.75
C ASN A 29 2.55 -29.11 18.99
N ASN A 30 2.96 -30.28 19.45
CA ASN A 30 3.94 -31.16 18.80
C ASN A 30 5.32 -30.52 18.55
N PHE A 31 5.87 -29.83 19.56
CA PHE A 31 7.27 -29.38 19.56
C PHE A 31 7.97 -29.66 20.90
N THR A 32 9.22 -30.11 20.84
CA THR A 32 10.03 -30.43 22.03
C THR A 32 10.49 -29.16 22.74
N VAL A 33 10.46 -29.17 24.08
CA VAL A 33 10.91 -28.06 24.93
C VAL A 33 11.89 -28.58 25.98
N ASP A 34 13.12 -28.10 25.91
CA ASP A 34 14.14 -28.31 26.93
C ASP A 34 14.23 -27.07 27.83
N THR A 35 14.55 -27.24 29.11
CA THR A 35 14.74 -26.12 30.06
C THR A 35 16.13 -26.14 30.67
N THR A 36 16.73 -24.98 30.83
CA THR A 36 17.99 -24.82 31.58
C THR A 36 18.05 -23.47 32.30
N ALA A 37 18.84 -23.42 33.37
CA ALA A 37 19.23 -22.17 34.04
C ALA A 37 20.74 -21.93 33.94
N ALA A 38 21.50 -22.85 33.34
CA ALA A 38 22.96 -22.76 33.25
C ALA A 38 23.36 -21.87 32.07
N ALA A 39 24.04 -20.74 32.33
CA ALA A 39 24.51 -19.83 31.29
C ALA A 39 25.42 -20.52 30.26
N THR A 40 26.20 -21.52 30.68
CA THR A 40 27.09 -22.33 29.83
C THR A 40 26.35 -23.12 28.75
N ASP A 41 25.03 -23.30 28.87
CA ASP A 41 24.19 -23.93 27.85
C ASP A 41 23.83 -23.00 26.68
N ILE A 42 24.05 -21.69 26.83
CA ILE A 42 23.90 -20.73 25.74
C ILE A 42 25.21 -20.70 24.95
N ASN A 43 25.40 -21.72 24.11
CA ASN A 43 26.59 -21.86 23.27
C ASN A 43 26.23 -22.38 21.88
N ALA A 44 27.12 -22.21 20.90
CA ALA A 44 26.85 -22.52 19.50
C ALA A 44 26.40 -23.97 19.27
N THR A 45 27.05 -24.95 19.92
CA THR A 45 26.74 -26.38 19.77
C THR A 45 25.32 -26.69 20.24
N LYS A 46 24.93 -26.17 21.40
CA LYS A 46 23.60 -26.43 21.96
C LYS A 46 22.51 -25.68 21.20
N LEU A 47 22.75 -24.42 20.84
CA LEU A 47 21.79 -23.59 20.11
C LEU A 47 21.47 -24.15 18.70
N ALA A 48 22.41 -24.83 18.04
CA ALA A 48 22.19 -25.45 16.73
C ALA A 48 21.06 -26.48 16.69
N GLY A 49 20.69 -27.07 17.84
CA GLY A 49 19.59 -28.04 17.96
C GLY A 49 18.19 -27.42 18.05
N TYR A 50 18.08 -26.09 18.10
CA TYR A 50 16.82 -25.41 18.40
C TYR A 50 16.42 -24.40 17.30
N ARG A 51 15.12 -24.35 16.99
CA ARG A 51 14.54 -23.31 16.11
C ARG A 51 14.33 -21.97 16.81
N ALA A 52 14.07 -22.02 18.11
CA ALA A 52 13.88 -20.84 18.95
C ALA A 52 14.43 -21.08 20.37
N VAL A 53 14.84 -19.99 21.00
CA VAL A 53 15.14 -19.91 22.43
C VAL A 53 14.18 -18.94 23.11
N VAL A 54 13.73 -19.28 24.32
CA VAL A 54 12.81 -18.46 25.11
C VAL A 54 13.49 -18.13 26.44
N PHE A 55 13.75 -16.85 26.66
CA PHE A 55 14.30 -16.34 27.91
C PHE A 55 13.13 -15.86 28.77
N VAL A 56 13.03 -16.39 29.98
CA VAL A 56 11.89 -16.18 30.87
C VAL A 56 12.37 -15.56 32.17
N ASN A 57 12.04 -14.28 32.35
CA ASN A 57 12.43 -13.48 33.50
C ASN A 57 13.93 -13.59 33.86
N SER A 58 14.78 -13.82 32.86
CA SER A 58 16.24 -13.73 33.00
C SER A 58 16.66 -12.28 33.08
N SER A 59 17.40 -11.86 34.10
CA SER A 59 17.84 -10.46 34.25
C SER A 59 19.29 -10.33 34.76
N GLY A 60 19.88 -9.15 34.54
CA GLY A 60 21.27 -8.85 34.90
C GLY A 60 22.29 -9.30 33.86
N ASP A 61 23.56 -9.33 34.26
CA ASP A 61 24.72 -9.77 33.46
C ASP A 61 24.97 -11.26 33.76
N VAL A 62 24.54 -12.13 32.84
CA VAL A 62 24.42 -13.59 33.06
C VAL A 62 25.31 -14.37 32.10
N LEU A 63 25.43 -13.92 30.85
CA LEU A 63 26.20 -14.58 29.80
C LEU A 63 27.60 -14.00 29.75
N ASP A 64 28.59 -14.88 29.58
CA ASP A 64 29.93 -14.42 29.21
C ASP A 64 29.98 -14.01 27.73
N THR A 65 31.08 -13.38 27.32
CA THR A 65 31.29 -12.91 25.94
C THR A 65 31.13 -14.02 24.89
N ALA A 66 31.46 -15.27 25.23
CA ALA A 66 31.30 -16.39 24.32
C ALA A 66 29.82 -16.76 24.14
N GLY A 67 29.05 -16.77 25.23
CA GLY A 67 27.60 -16.99 25.20
C GLY A 67 26.84 -15.88 24.48
N GLU A 68 27.19 -14.62 24.71
CA GLU A 68 26.64 -13.47 23.98
C GLU A 68 26.89 -13.60 22.47
N SER A 69 28.14 -13.91 22.08
CA SER A 69 28.54 -14.08 20.68
C SER A 69 27.83 -15.27 20.03
N ALA A 70 27.62 -16.37 20.78
CA ALA A 70 26.90 -17.53 20.31
C ALA A 70 25.42 -17.22 20.07
N LEU A 71 24.76 -16.53 21.00
CA LEU A 71 23.36 -16.12 20.84
C LEU A 71 23.20 -15.14 19.68
N GLN A 72 24.10 -14.16 19.57
CA GLN A 72 24.13 -13.22 18.44
C GLN A 72 24.23 -13.96 17.10
N SER A 73 25.22 -14.84 16.98
CA SER A 73 25.42 -15.63 15.75
C SER A 73 24.23 -16.52 15.45
N TYR A 74 23.63 -17.14 16.47
CA TYR A 74 22.43 -17.98 16.32
C TYR A 74 21.26 -17.17 15.76
N VAL A 75 20.92 -16.02 16.35
CA VAL A 75 19.82 -15.17 15.88
C VAL A 75 20.11 -14.64 14.47
N GLN A 76 21.30 -14.07 14.24
CA GLN A 76 21.68 -13.50 12.93
C GLN A 76 21.66 -14.54 11.79
N ASN A 77 21.88 -15.81 12.12
CA ASN A 77 21.80 -16.94 11.19
C ASN A 77 20.41 -17.58 11.07
N GLY A 78 19.37 -16.93 11.58
CA GLY A 78 17.99 -17.39 11.42
C GLY A 78 17.43 -18.12 12.63
N GLY A 79 18.05 -18.04 13.79
CA GLY A 79 17.45 -18.48 15.06
C GLY A 79 16.35 -17.55 15.55
N GLY A 80 15.35 -18.12 16.24
CA GLY A 80 14.31 -17.35 16.93
C GLY A 80 14.66 -17.02 18.39
N PHE A 81 14.28 -15.83 18.85
CA PHE A 81 14.35 -15.41 20.25
C PHE A 81 12.99 -14.93 20.73
N VAL A 82 12.60 -15.35 21.94
CA VAL A 82 11.44 -14.84 22.66
C VAL A 82 11.88 -14.42 24.06
N GLY A 83 11.71 -13.14 24.42
CA GLY A 83 11.95 -12.64 25.77
C GLY A 83 10.65 -12.38 26.52
N ILE A 84 10.58 -12.80 27.79
CA ILE A 84 9.38 -12.66 28.62
C ILE A 84 9.72 -11.94 29.94
N GLY A 85 8.93 -10.93 30.29
CA GLY A 85 8.98 -10.23 31.57
C GLY A 85 10.33 -9.56 31.84
N GLU A 86 11.01 -9.96 32.92
CA GLU A 86 12.28 -9.36 33.35
C GLU A 86 13.42 -9.52 32.35
N THR A 87 13.24 -10.33 31.30
CA THR A 87 14.18 -10.42 30.16
C THR A 87 14.46 -9.10 29.47
N ALA A 88 13.61 -8.08 29.63
CA ALA A 88 13.96 -6.72 29.23
C ALA A 88 15.25 -6.20 29.89
N LEU A 89 15.60 -6.69 31.09
CA LEU A 89 16.71 -6.23 31.93
C LEU A 89 18.00 -7.06 31.77
N LEU A 90 18.01 -8.02 30.85
CA LEU A 90 19.14 -8.92 30.57
C LEU A 90 20.25 -8.24 29.74
N GLU A 91 21.51 -8.42 30.10
CA GLU A 91 22.69 -7.87 29.40
C GLU A 91 22.52 -6.38 29.05
N GLN A 92 22.15 -5.55 30.03
CA GLN A 92 22.00 -4.10 29.82
C GLN A 92 23.37 -3.48 29.50
N GLY A 93 23.39 -2.61 28.48
CA GLY A 93 24.61 -2.00 27.96
C GLY A 93 25.26 -2.78 26.81
N ASN A 94 24.81 -4.01 26.52
CA ASN A 94 25.23 -4.75 25.33
C ASN A 94 24.40 -4.31 24.10
N ALA A 95 25.07 -3.83 23.06
CA ALA A 95 24.43 -3.30 21.85
C ALA A 95 23.61 -4.35 21.08
N PHE A 96 24.03 -5.61 21.07
CA PHE A 96 23.26 -6.69 20.45
C PHE A 96 21.97 -6.96 21.25
N PHE A 97 22.02 -6.96 22.58
CA PHE A 97 20.83 -7.16 23.40
C PHE A 97 19.85 -5.98 23.34
N ASP A 98 20.35 -4.75 23.21
CA ASP A 98 19.50 -3.59 22.93
C ASP A 98 18.75 -3.77 21.61
N GLN A 99 19.42 -4.30 20.58
CA GLN A 99 18.77 -4.67 19.33
C GLN A 99 17.80 -5.85 19.52
N LEU A 100 18.22 -6.89 20.24
CA LEU A 100 17.46 -8.13 20.48
C LEU A 100 16.14 -7.85 21.18
N ILE A 101 16.19 -7.14 22.31
CA ILE A 101 15.03 -6.74 23.09
C ILE A 101 14.25 -5.63 22.37
N GLY A 102 14.92 -4.76 21.61
CA GLY A 102 14.28 -3.62 20.95
C GLY A 102 14.13 -2.38 21.83
N LEU A 103 14.84 -2.35 22.96
CA LEU A 103 14.92 -1.21 23.89
C LEU A 103 16.36 -0.73 23.96
N THR A 104 16.56 0.58 23.89
CA THR A 104 17.90 1.20 23.94
C THR A 104 18.08 2.03 25.20
N GLY A 105 19.34 2.20 25.62
CA GLY A 105 19.73 3.10 26.71
C GLY A 105 20.41 2.38 27.88
N ALA A 106 21.12 3.15 28.72
CA ALA A 106 21.88 2.60 29.85
C ALA A 106 21.00 1.86 30.87
N ALA A 107 19.77 2.34 31.07
CA ALA A 107 18.71 1.63 31.78
C ALA A 107 17.48 1.54 30.88
N ARG A 108 16.99 0.32 30.61
CA ARG A 108 15.85 0.11 29.70
C ARG A 108 14.49 0.42 30.35
N THR A 109 14.39 0.33 31.68
CA THR A 109 13.16 0.63 32.43
C THR A 109 13.31 1.84 33.36
N ALA A 110 12.23 2.59 33.50
CA ALA A 110 12.08 3.68 34.46
C ALA A 110 11.54 3.12 35.79
N GLY A 111 12.40 2.44 36.55
CA GLY A 111 12.06 1.81 37.83
C GLY A 111 11.62 0.35 37.71
N ALA A 112 11.08 -0.17 38.81
CA ALA A 112 10.60 -1.55 38.92
C ALA A 112 9.20 -1.71 38.29
N ALA A 113 8.87 -2.93 37.87
CA ALA A 113 7.52 -3.24 37.40
C ALA A 113 6.49 -3.04 38.53
N THR A 114 5.31 -2.56 38.17
CA THR A 114 4.20 -2.36 39.12
C THR A 114 3.05 -3.30 38.78
N THR A 115 2.64 -4.13 39.73
CA THR A 115 1.46 -4.99 39.57
C THR A 115 0.17 -4.17 39.75
N SER A 116 -0.67 -4.11 38.72
CA SER A 116 -1.97 -3.43 38.78
C SER A 116 -2.93 -3.96 37.72
N SER A 117 -4.22 -3.67 37.88
CA SER A 117 -5.24 -3.96 36.86
C SER A 117 -5.21 -2.89 35.77
N GLN A 118 -5.14 -3.30 34.50
CA GLN A 118 -5.11 -2.42 33.33
C GLN A 118 -5.83 -3.07 32.14
N ASP A 119 -6.22 -2.26 31.17
CA ASP A 119 -6.74 -2.74 29.88
C ASP A 119 -5.59 -3.05 28.91
N VAL A 120 -5.67 -4.15 28.17
CA VAL A 120 -4.68 -4.54 27.13
C VAL A 120 -5.31 -4.55 25.75
N GLU A 121 -4.71 -3.81 24.82
CA GLU A 121 -5.12 -3.75 23.42
C GLU A 121 -4.23 -4.67 22.58
N PHE A 122 -4.84 -5.59 21.85
CA PHE A 122 -4.15 -6.46 20.88
C PHE A 122 -4.34 -5.89 19.48
N LEU A 123 -3.28 -5.22 19.01
CA LEU A 123 -3.30 -4.31 17.87
C LEU A 123 -3.23 -5.05 16.54
N ASP A 124 -2.36 -6.06 16.48
CA ASP A 124 -2.12 -6.80 15.25
C ASP A 124 -3.15 -7.94 15.11
N ARG A 125 -3.98 -7.86 14.07
CA ARG A 125 -5.03 -8.85 13.78
C ARG A 125 -4.58 -9.97 12.84
N VAL A 126 -3.35 -9.93 12.36
CA VAL A 126 -2.76 -10.90 11.43
C VAL A 126 -1.59 -11.68 12.04
N HIS A 127 -0.82 -11.09 12.96
CA HIS A 127 0.31 -11.76 13.58
C HIS A 127 -0.13 -12.95 14.45
N PRO A 128 0.55 -14.12 14.37
CA PRO A 128 0.16 -15.34 15.10
C PRO A 128 -0.03 -15.15 16.61
N ALA A 129 0.78 -14.29 17.23
CA ALA A 129 0.71 -13.98 18.66
C ALA A 129 -0.56 -13.24 19.10
N THR A 130 -1.32 -12.62 18.19
CA THR A 130 -2.42 -11.72 18.59
C THR A 130 -3.70 -11.90 17.76
N LYS A 131 -3.62 -12.52 16.57
CA LYS A 131 -4.76 -12.69 15.65
C LYS A 131 -5.98 -13.39 16.26
N ALA A 132 -5.76 -14.34 17.17
CA ALA A 132 -6.81 -15.11 17.83
C ALA A 132 -7.31 -14.49 19.15
N LEU A 133 -6.66 -13.42 19.63
CA LEU A 133 -6.97 -12.79 20.91
C LEU A 133 -8.13 -11.80 20.77
N PRO A 134 -8.84 -11.46 21.87
CA PRO A 134 -9.82 -10.37 21.85
C PRO A 134 -9.18 -9.06 21.38
N LEU A 135 -9.99 -8.14 20.86
CA LEU A 135 -9.53 -6.79 20.50
C LEU A 135 -9.01 -6.01 21.73
N LEU A 136 -9.68 -6.22 22.85
CA LEU A 136 -9.42 -5.58 24.14
C LEU A 136 -9.66 -6.58 25.27
N LYS A 137 -8.67 -6.75 26.13
CA LYS A 137 -8.82 -7.47 27.40
C LYS A 137 -8.91 -6.44 28.53
N LYS A 138 -10.07 -6.35 29.18
CA LYS A 138 -10.33 -5.37 30.24
C LYS A 138 -9.89 -5.86 31.60
N ASP A 139 -9.52 -4.92 32.48
CA ASP A 139 -9.27 -5.15 33.91
C ASP A 139 -8.29 -6.33 34.18
N TYR A 140 -7.27 -6.46 33.32
CA TYR A 140 -6.29 -7.54 33.42
C TYR A 140 -5.18 -7.14 34.40
N THR A 141 -4.96 -7.98 35.41
CA THR A 141 -3.93 -7.75 36.44
C THR A 141 -2.64 -8.45 36.08
N ASP A 142 -1.59 -7.67 35.86
CA ASP A 142 -0.23 -8.18 35.58
C ASP A 142 0.83 -7.20 36.11
N SER A 143 2.10 -7.57 35.97
CA SER A 143 3.25 -6.73 36.30
C SER A 143 3.65 -5.87 35.09
N TRP A 144 3.55 -4.54 35.24
CA TRP A 144 3.76 -3.61 34.13
C TRP A 144 5.06 -2.84 34.26
N TYR A 145 5.85 -2.83 33.19
CA TYR A 145 7.06 -2.02 33.08
C TYR A 145 6.76 -0.63 32.53
N SER A 146 7.54 0.34 32.98
CA SER A 146 7.68 1.66 32.36
C SER A 146 9.01 1.71 31.62
N TRP A 147 8.99 2.07 30.34
CA TRP A 147 10.20 2.11 29.51
C TRP A 147 10.88 3.47 29.60
N THR A 148 12.21 3.49 29.69
CA THR A 148 13.00 4.74 29.61
C THR A 148 12.85 5.39 28.24
N ASN A 149 12.83 4.57 27.18
CA ASN A 149 12.62 4.99 25.80
C ASN A 149 11.46 4.18 25.20
N ASN A 150 10.50 4.85 24.57
CA ASN A 150 9.42 4.15 23.86
C ASN A 150 9.97 3.41 22.63
N PRO A 151 9.79 2.09 22.49
CA PRO A 151 10.29 1.33 21.35
C PRO A 151 9.42 1.49 20.08
N THR A 152 8.18 1.97 20.21
CA THR A 152 7.25 2.17 19.08
C THR A 152 7.89 3.01 17.98
N GLY A 153 7.69 2.61 16.73
CA GLY A 153 8.34 3.20 15.56
C GLY A 153 9.69 2.57 15.20
N ASN A 154 10.37 1.90 16.14
CA ASN A 154 11.61 1.16 15.90
C ASN A 154 11.42 -0.37 15.91
N VAL A 155 10.30 -0.82 16.48
CA VAL A 155 9.85 -2.22 16.52
C VAL A 155 8.42 -2.31 16.01
N HIS A 156 7.98 -3.54 15.70
CA HIS A 156 6.58 -3.77 15.42
C HIS A 156 5.79 -4.08 16.69
N THR A 157 4.98 -3.11 17.15
CA THR A 157 4.15 -3.27 18.36
C THR A 157 2.91 -4.10 18.03
N VAL A 158 2.73 -5.23 18.72
CA VAL A 158 1.56 -6.11 18.54
C VAL A 158 0.55 -6.00 19.67
N ALA A 159 0.98 -5.57 20.86
CA ALA A 159 0.10 -5.29 21.98
C ALA A 159 0.60 -4.10 22.83
N ARG A 160 -0.34 -3.37 23.43
CA ARG A 160 -0.04 -2.25 24.33
C ARG A 160 -1.01 -2.22 25.51
N VAL A 161 -0.59 -1.56 26.58
CA VAL A 161 -1.47 -1.29 27.72
C VAL A 161 -2.17 0.04 27.50
N ARG A 162 -3.49 0.02 27.67
CA ARG A 162 -4.38 1.15 27.45
C ARG A 162 -4.41 2.06 28.69
N PHE A 163 -4.20 3.34 28.45
CA PHE A 163 -4.42 4.43 29.42
C PHE A 163 -5.38 5.48 28.84
N ASN A 164 -6.47 5.02 28.23
CA ASN A 164 -7.37 5.88 27.46
C ASN A 164 -8.23 6.81 28.33
N ARG A 165 -8.18 6.71 29.66
CA ARG A 165 -8.96 7.55 30.56
C ARG A 165 -8.07 8.36 31.48
N VAL A 166 -7.98 9.66 31.23
CA VAL A 166 -7.18 10.59 32.05
C VAL A 166 -8.11 11.58 32.77
N PRO A 167 -8.02 11.73 34.11
CA PRO A 167 -8.72 12.79 34.85
C PRO A 167 -8.11 14.18 34.60
N ASP A 168 -8.94 15.20 34.37
CA ASP A 168 -8.50 16.57 34.04
C ASP A 168 -8.09 17.34 35.31
N GLY A 169 -6.84 17.10 35.71
CA GLY A 169 -6.05 17.87 36.66
C GLY A 169 -4.53 17.67 36.43
N SER A 170 -4.16 17.09 35.28
CA SER A 170 -2.79 16.76 34.88
C SER A 170 -2.41 17.50 33.60
N THR A 171 -1.22 18.09 33.56
CA THR A 171 -0.57 18.44 32.29
C THR A 171 -0.24 17.15 31.53
N VAL A 172 -1.09 16.74 30.57
CA VAL A 172 -0.73 15.70 29.60
C VAL A 172 0.05 16.40 28.48
N THR A 173 1.30 16.75 28.75
CA THR A 173 2.19 17.34 27.73
C THR A 173 2.83 16.22 26.93
N ASN A 174 2.13 15.80 25.87
CA ASN A 174 2.55 14.93 24.77
C ASN A 174 4.02 14.43 24.78
N ASP A 175 4.22 13.13 25.00
CA ASP A 175 5.49 12.41 24.86
C ASP A 175 6.13 12.55 23.45
N ALA A 176 5.35 12.86 22.42
CA ALA A 176 5.86 12.93 21.04
C ALA A 176 6.69 14.20 20.75
N VAL A 177 6.61 15.26 21.56
CA VAL A 177 7.38 16.51 21.32
C VAL A 177 8.82 16.39 21.82
N THR A 178 9.02 15.70 22.95
CA THR A 178 10.35 15.50 23.58
C THR A 178 11.33 14.72 22.72
N ARG A 179 10.87 13.70 21.99
CA ARG A 179 11.72 12.81 21.19
C ARG A 179 12.36 13.49 19.97
N PHE A 180 11.82 14.63 19.55
CA PHE A 180 12.30 15.37 18.38
C PHE A 180 12.83 16.78 18.71
N THR A 181 12.71 17.26 19.97
CA THR A 181 13.14 18.61 20.40
C THR A 181 14.17 18.63 21.54
N GLY A 182 14.47 17.49 22.18
CA GLY A 182 15.63 17.35 23.06
C GLY A 182 15.44 17.68 24.55
N THR A 183 14.22 17.64 25.10
CA THR A 183 14.00 17.81 26.56
C THR A 183 13.02 16.79 27.15
N THR A 184 13.48 15.96 28.09
CA THR A 184 12.71 14.94 28.82
C THR A 184 11.74 15.54 29.83
N ASN A 185 10.50 15.05 29.88
CA ASN A 185 9.63 15.25 31.03
C ASN A 185 9.31 13.89 31.67
N THR A 186 9.52 13.80 32.98
CA THR A 186 9.51 12.59 33.80
C THR A 186 8.15 12.21 34.39
N ASN A 187 7.05 12.91 34.06
CA ASN A 187 5.71 12.65 34.61
C ASN A 187 4.60 12.56 33.54
N GLN A 188 4.79 11.73 32.51
CA GLN A 188 3.79 11.52 31.44
C GLN A 188 3.12 10.15 31.53
N PRO A 189 1.80 10.02 31.33
CA PRO A 189 1.22 8.76 30.90
C PRO A 189 1.65 8.51 29.45
N GLN A 190 2.49 7.50 29.23
CA GLN A 190 2.79 6.97 27.89
C GLN A 190 1.48 6.54 27.23
N LEU A 191 0.84 7.42 26.43
CA LEU A 191 -0.39 7.10 25.71
C LEU A 191 -0.21 5.88 24.80
N GLU A 192 1.03 5.64 24.38
CA GLU A 192 1.50 4.42 23.75
C GLU A 192 2.46 3.69 24.70
N ARG A 193 1.94 2.78 25.52
CA ARG A 193 2.76 1.88 26.35
C ARG A 193 2.82 0.48 25.73
N PRO A 194 3.71 0.23 24.76
CA PRO A 194 3.86 -1.09 24.17
C PRO A 194 4.22 -2.11 25.26
N VAL A 195 3.60 -3.28 25.22
CA VAL A 195 3.92 -4.38 26.14
C VAL A 195 4.40 -5.62 25.40
N SER A 196 4.06 -5.74 24.11
CA SER A 196 4.53 -6.84 23.28
C SER A 196 4.88 -6.32 21.90
N TRP A 197 6.02 -6.74 21.36
CA TRP A 197 6.48 -6.33 20.05
C TRP A 197 7.41 -7.37 19.44
N CYS A 198 7.63 -7.24 18.15
CA CYS A 198 8.52 -8.10 17.39
C CYS A 198 9.36 -7.31 16.40
N ARG A 199 10.44 -7.95 15.94
CA ARG A 199 11.31 -7.43 14.88
C ARG A 199 12.10 -8.54 14.24
N ASP A 200 12.49 -8.32 12.99
CA ASP A 200 13.53 -9.12 12.35
C ASP A 200 14.92 -8.59 12.74
N ILE A 201 15.89 -9.50 12.85
CA ILE A 201 17.29 -9.19 13.11
C ILE A 201 18.15 -9.96 12.11
N GLN A 202 18.56 -9.25 11.05
CA GLN A 202 19.13 -9.86 9.85
C GLN A 202 18.19 -10.96 9.32
N SER A 203 18.52 -12.23 9.55
CA SER A 203 17.69 -13.37 9.14
C SER A 203 16.92 -14.02 10.29
N GLY A 204 17.20 -13.62 11.54
CA GLY A 204 16.52 -14.07 12.74
C GLY A 204 15.28 -13.27 13.07
N ARG A 205 14.58 -13.74 14.11
CA ARG A 205 13.31 -13.18 14.57
C ARG A 205 13.37 -13.01 16.08
N SER A 206 13.02 -11.82 16.55
CA SER A 206 12.94 -11.51 17.96
C SER A 206 11.54 -11.07 18.34
N PHE A 207 11.02 -11.66 19.40
CA PHE A 207 9.77 -11.28 20.03
C PHE A 207 10.03 -10.94 21.50
N TYR A 208 9.45 -9.86 22.00
CA TYR A 208 9.44 -9.54 23.42
C TYR A 208 8.02 -9.34 23.90
N THR A 209 7.73 -9.79 25.12
CA THR A 209 6.49 -9.46 25.81
C THR A 209 6.70 -9.28 27.31
N GLY A 210 6.08 -8.24 27.86
CA GLY A 210 5.93 -8.04 29.30
C GLY A 210 4.73 -8.76 29.90
N LEU A 211 3.87 -9.38 29.07
CA LEU A 211 2.74 -10.18 29.55
C LEU A 211 3.23 -11.50 30.15
N GLY A 212 2.59 -11.96 31.22
CA GLY A 212 2.99 -13.20 31.92
C GLY A 212 3.82 -12.97 33.19
N GLY A 213 3.76 -11.77 33.76
CA GLY A 213 4.53 -11.36 34.93
C GLY A 213 3.95 -11.82 36.28
N THR A 214 2.87 -12.62 36.28
CA THR A 214 2.25 -13.19 37.48
C THR A 214 1.96 -14.68 37.29
N THR A 215 1.87 -15.45 38.38
CA THR A 215 1.47 -16.88 38.33
C THR A 215 0.10 -17.08 37.68
N ALA A 216 -0.86 -16.17 37.95
CA ALA A 216 -2.21 -16.26 37.39
C ALA A 216 -2.23 -16.17 35.85
N ALA A 217 -1.33 -15.40 35.25
CA ALA A 217 -1.24 -15.23 33.81
C ALA A 217 -1.01 -16.56 33.06
N TRP A 218 -0.32 -17.52 33.68
CA TRP A 218 -0.02 -18.83 33.09
C TRP A 218 -1.18 -19.82 33.14
N SER A 219 -2.29 -19.44 33.77
CA SER A 219 -3.58 -20.14 33.70
C SER A 219 -4.57 -19.47 32.73
N ASP A 220 -4.23 -18.30 32.18
CA ASP A 220 -5.07 -17.56 31.23
C ASP A 220 -4.82 -18.04 29.80
N SER A 221 -5.88 -18.49 29.12
CA SER A 221 -5.81 -19.01 27.75
C SER A 221 -5.39 -17.96 26.72
N ASP A 222 -5.74 -16.68 26.94
CA ASP A 222 -5.36 -15.60 26.02
C ASP A 222 -3.85 -15.36 26.10
N ILE A 223 -3.28 -15.39 27.32
CA ILE A 223 -1.86 -15.15 27.53
C ILE A 223 -1.03 -16.34 27.05
N THR A 224 -1.43 -17.56 27.38
CA THR A 224 -0.74 -18.76 26.88
C THR A 224 -0.86 -18.90 25.35
N GLY A 225 -1.99 -18.50 24.76
CA GLY A 225 -2.17 -18.37 23.31
C GLY A 225 -1.25 -17.31 22.68
N HIS A 226 -1.08 -16.16 23.33
CA HIS A 226 -0.15 -15.11 22.91
C HIS A 226 1.30 -15.63 22.84
N ILE A 227 1.75 -16.31 23.90
CA ILE A 227 3.09 -16.90 23.97
C ILE A 227 3.28 -18.00 22.92
N LEU A 228 2.27 -18.85 22.70
CA LEU A 228 2.32 -19.88 21.67
C LEU A 228 2.52 -19.26 20.28
N GLY A 229 1.74 -18.24 19.93
CA GLY A 229 1.86 -17.58 18.63
C GLY A 229 3.21 -16.85 18.47
N ALA A 230 3.74 -16.26 19.53
CA ALA A 230 5.09 -15.68 19.55
C ALA A 230 6.17 -16.74 19.28
N ILE A 231 6.09 -17.90 19.92
CA ILE A 231 7.01 -19.04 19.72
C ILE A 231 6.90 -19.58 18.29
N GLN A 232 5.69 -19.78 17.77
CA GLN A 232 5.46 -20.28 16.42
C GLN A 232 6.04 -19.34 15.36
N TRP A 233 5.88 -18.02 15.52
CA TRP A 233 6.49 -17.06 14.61
C TRP A 233 8.02 -17.00 14.77
N ALA A 234 8.54 -16.85 15.98
CA ALA A 234 9.98 -16.73 16.22
C ALA A 234 10.76 -17.98 15.74
N SER A 235 10.22 -19.18 15.96
CA SER A 235 10.76 -20.45 15.45
C SER A 235 10.64 -20.62 13.93
N GLY A 236 9.97 -19.68 13.27
CA GLY A 236 9.73 -19.66 11.83
C GLY A 236 8.70 -20.67 11.34
N MET A 237 7.90 -21.27 12.23
CA MET A 237 6.85 -22.21 11.86
C MET A 237 5.68 -21.53 11.16
N THR A 238 5.40 -20.27 11.51
CA THR A 238 4.32 -19.45 10.94
C THR A 238 4.86 -18.10 10.47
N ARG A 239 4.17 -17.47 9.51
CA ARG A 239 4.53 -16.14 9.03
C ARG A 239 3.88 -15.04 9.86
N GLY A 240 4.51 -13.88 9.89
CA GLY A 240 4.01 -12.66 10.51
C GLY A 240 4.82 -11.45 10.06
N ASN A 241 4.16 -10.30 9.89
CA ASN A 241 4.84 -9.06 9.61
C ASN A 241 5.37 -8.45 10.91
N CYS A 242 6.69 -8.26 11.04
CA CYS A 242 7.28 -7.60 12.21
C CYS A 242 7.98 -6.29 11.83
N LYS A 243 7.38 -5.58 10.87
CA LYS A 243 7.94 -4.41 10.21
C LYS A 243 6.92 -3.29 9.99
N ALA A 244 5.63 -3.58 10.12
CA ALA A 244 4.54 -2.68 9.73
C ALA A 244 4.54 -1.35 10.49
N THR A 245 4.85 -1.34 11.78
CA THR A 245 4.88 -0.08 12.57
C THR A 245 6.29 0.49 12.74
N ILE A 246 7.27 0.05 11.92
CA ILE A 246 8.63 0.61 11.93
C ILE A 246 8.69 1.76 10.93
N THR A 247 9.04 2.96 11.40
CA THR A 247 8.94 4.21 10.62
C THR A 247 9.87 4.22 9.42
N SER A 248 11.08 3.69 9.56
CA SER A 248 12.08 3.61 8.48
C SER A 248 11.66 2.69 7.32
N ASN A 249 10.59 1.92 7.48
CA ASN A 249 10.03 1.06 6.44
C ASN A 249 9.01 1.79 5.56
N TYR A 250 8.90 3.11 5.67
CA TYR A 250 8.06 3.93 4.81
C TYR A 250 8.91 4.97 4.09
N ARG A 251 8.71 5.07 2.77
CA ARG A 251 9.39 6.05 1.93
C ARG A 251 8.39 7.11 1.49
N THR A 252 8.73 8.36 1.75
CA THR A 252 8.00 9.52 1.23
C THR A 252 8.55 9.96 -0.13
N THR A 253 7.66 10.23 -1.08
CA THR A 253 7.99 10.78 -2.41
C THR A 253 7.13 12.02 -2.67
N ARG A 254 7.73 13.15 -3.10
CA ARG A 254 6.93 14.29 -3.58
C ARG A 254 6.57 14.06 -5.04
N LEU A 255 5.30 14.06 -5.39
CA LEU A 255 4.88 13.83 -6.78
C LEU A 255 4.93 15.10 -7.61
N THR A 256 4.46 16.22 -7.04
CA THR A 256 4.41 17.51 -7.73
C THR A 256 5.71 18.30 -7.57
N PRO A 257 6.29 18.85 -8.65
CA PRO A 257 7.36 19.84 -8.54
C PRO A 257 6.87 21.15 -7.87
N PRO A 258 7.76 21.95 -7.29
CA PRO A 258 7.45 23.34 -6.98
C PRO A 258 7.03 24.11 -8.24
N ASN A 259 6.07 25.02 -8.11
CA ASN A 259 5.72 25.91 -9.21
C ASN A 259 6.97 26.74 -9.65
N PRO A 260 7.20 26.95 -10.96
CA PRO A 260 8.40 27.64 -11.46
C PRO A 260 8.56 29.08 -10.96
N THR A 261 7.45 29.73 -10.60
CA THR A 261 7.41 31.07 -10.00
C THR A 261 6.34 31.11 -8.91
N THR A 262 6.42 32.10 -8.02
CA THR A 262 5.41 32.35 -6.97
C THR A 262 4.02 32.74 -7.51
N THR A 263 3.93 33.03 -8.81
CA THR A 263 2.73 33.45 -9.54
C THR A 263 2.29 32.43 -10.58
N SER A 264 2.84 31.21 -10.55
CA SER A 264 2.48 30.11 -11.46
C SER A 264 1.60 29.09 -10.76
N ASN A 265 0.67 28.50 -11.50
CA ASN A 265 -0.15 27.34 -11.12
C ASN A 265 0.09 26.14 -12.05
N ALA A 266 1.26 26.08 -12.68
CA ALA A 266 1.59 25.05 -13.67
C ALA A 266 1.48 23.63 -13.11
N TYR A 267 1.94 23.41 -11.87
CA TYR A 267 1.92 22.10 -11.23
C TYR A 267 0.92 22.01 -10.09
N VAL A 268 0.71 23.10 -9.35
CA VAL A 268 -0.22 23.09 -8.21
C VAL A 268 -0.94 24.44 -8.10
N GLY A 269 -2.26 24.42 -7.94
CA GLY A 269 -3.07 25.59 -7.61
C GLY A 269 -3.20 25.81 -6.09
N GLU A 270 -4.32 26.40 -5.67
CA GLU A 270 -4.75 26.42 -4.28
C GLU A 270 -5.29 25.02 -3.89
N ILE A 271 -4.39 24.04 -3.77
CA ILE A 271 -4.74 22.61 -3.68
C ILE A 271 -5.77 22.34 -2.58
N ASP A 272 -6.77 21.54 -2.92
CA ASP A 272 -7.87 21.18 -2.04
C ASP A 272 -8.16 19.67 -2.11
N GLY A 273 -9.24 19.25 -2.79
CA GLY A 273 -9.56 17.84 -2.98
C GLY A 273 -8.75 17.13 -4.07
N MET A 274 -8.56 15.82 -3.90
CA MET A 274 -8.03 14.90 -4.90
C MET A 274 -8.95 13.69 -5.12
N SER A 275 -8.75 12.98 -6.22
CA SER A 275 -9.41 11.69 -6.51
C SER A 275 -8.49 10.82 -7.35
N ILE A 276 -8.39 9.53 -7.02
CA ILE A 276 -7.42 8.60 -7.59
C ILE A 276 -8.13 7.60 -8.51
N ALA A 277 -7.66 7.49 -9.76
CA ALA A 277 -8.17 6.53 -10.72
C ALA A 277 -7.63 5.12 -10.45
N LYS A 278 -8.37 4.08 -10.88
CA LYS A 278 -7.97 2.66 -10.77
C LYS A 278 -6.64 2.32 -11.48
N ASP A 279 -6.20 3.16 -12.42
CA ASP A 279 -4.91 3.02 -13.12
C ASP A 279 -3.77 3.81 -12.45
N GLY A 280 -4.01 4.39 -11.27
CA GLY A 280 -3.01 5.10 -10.46
C GLY A 280 -2.84 6.59 -10.78
N ARG A 281 -3.60 7.14 -11.74
CA ARG A 281 -3.60 8.60 -11.99
C ARG A 281 -4.27 9.33 -10.84
N VAL A 282 -3.67 10.45 -10.41
CA VAL A 282 -4.18 11.29 -9.32
C VAL A 282 -4.66 12.62 -9.90
N PHE A 283 -5.96 12.88 -9.80
CA PHE A 283 -6.58 14.14 -10.20
C PHE A 283 -6.74 15.02 -8.97
N TYR A 284 -6.43 16.32 -9.07
CA TYR A 284 -6.53 17.22 -7.92
C TYR A 284 -6.95 18.62 -8.36
N ALA A 285 -7.71 19.26 -7.48
CA ALA A 285 -8.29 20.57 -7.72
C ALA A 285 -7.53 21.67 -6.97
N GLY A 286 -7.50 22.85 -7.56
CA GLY A 286 -7.18 24.11 -6.91
C GLY A 286 -8.44 24.97 -6.78
N ARG A 287 -8.69 25.52 -5.60
CA ARG A 287 -9.94 26.24 -5.26
C ARG A 287 -10.25 27.47 -6.11
N ALA A 288 -9.56 28.60 -5.92
CA ALA A 288 -9.95 29.86 -6.56
C ALA A 288 -8.81 30.86 -6.85
N VAL A 289 -7.59 30.68 -6.33
CA VAL A 289 -6.50 31.66 -6.55
C VAL A 289 -5.98 31.62 -7.99
N CYS A 290 -6.18 32.72 -8.73
CA CYS A 290 -5.58 32.95 -10.05
C CYS A 290 -4.07 33.24 -9.94
N SER A 291 -3.29 32.65 -10.84
CA SER A 291 -1.84 32.85 -10.89
C SER A 291 -1.49 33.66 -12.16
N GLN A 292 -1.64 34.99 -12.09
CA GLN A 292 -1.10 36.02 -13.00
C GLN A 292 -1.80 37.36 -12.73
N GLY A 293 -1.19 38.27 -11.96
CA GLY A 293 -1.55 39.70 -11.90
C GLY A 293 -2.98 40.08 -11.49
N GLN A 294 -3.89 39.13 -11.28
CA GLN A 294 -5.26 39.38 -10.84
C GLN A 294 -5.23 39.74 -9.36
N SER A 295 -5.35 41.05 -9.10
CA SER A 295 -5.58 41.54 -7.75
C SER A 295 -6.96 41.04 -7.31
N GLN A 296 -7.06 40.47 -6.12
CA GLN A 296 -8.36 40.13 -5.53
C GLN A 296 -9.22 41.40 -5.52
N ILE A 297 -10.35 41.33 -6.22
CA ILE A 297 -11.25 42.47 -6.35
C ILE A 297 -12.26 42.36 -5.22
N ASN A 298 -12.02 43.15 -4.17
CA ASN A 298 -12.80 43.12 -2.93
C ASN A 298 -13.95 44.13 -2.94
N ASN A 299 -14.04 44.97 -3.99
CA ASN A 299 -15.08 45.97 -4.11
C ASN A 299 -16.32 45.33 -4.74
N TRP A 300 -17.35 45.09 -3.94
CA TRP A 300 -18.61 44.52 -4.40
C TRP A 300 -19.35 45.36 -5.45
N ALA A 301 -19.03 46.64 -5.61
CA ALA A 301 -19.58 47.48 -6.69
C ALA A 301 -18.95 47.20 -8.08
N THR A 302 -17.96 46.32 -8.18
CA THR A 302 -17.30 45.98 -9.45
C THR A 302 -17.88 44.70 -10.07
N THR A 303 -17.93 44.65 -11.40
CA THR A 303 -18.45 43.51 -12.16
C THR A 303 -17.56 42.26 -12.12
N ASN A 304 -16.37 42.34 -11.50
CA ASN A 304 -15.39 41.25 -11.38
C ASN A 304 -15.09 40.90 -9.91
N VAL A 305 -15.93 41.36 -8.96
CA VAL A 305 -15.78 41.01 -7.54
C VAL A 305 -15.70 39.49 -7.39
N ALA A 306 -14.75 39.02 -6.59
CA ALA A 306 -14.60 37.60 -6.24
C ALA A 306 -14.27 36.62 -7.39
N LEU A 307 -14.06 37.08 -8.63
CA LEU A 307 -13.64 36.23 -9.75
C LEU A 307 -12.31 35.54 -9.42
N GLY A 308 -12.33 34.21 -9.44
CA GLY A 308 -11.19 33.35 -9.22
C GLY A 308 -11.01 32.31 -10.33
N CYS A 309 -9.91 31.57 -10.23
CA CYS A 309 -9.48 30.54 -11.15
C CYS A 309 -9.39 29.21 -10.40
N GLY A 310 -10.37 28.34 -10.62
CA GLY A 310 -10.34 26.98 -10.12
C GLY A 310 -9.55 26.10 -11.08
N THR A 311 -8.42 25.55 -10.65
CA THR A 311 -7.54 24.76 -11.52
C THR A 311 -7.79 23.28 -11.35
N LEU A 312 -7.58 22.51 -12.41
CA LEU A 312 -7.58 21.05 -12.35
C LEU A 312 -6.30 20.50 -12.93
N HIS A 313 -5.73 19.51 -12.25
CA HIS A 313 -4.47 18.89 -12.62
C HIS A 313 -4.59 17.37 -12.53
N VAL A 314 -3.71 16.68 -13.26
CA VAL A 314 -3.51 15.24 -13.15
C VAL A 314 -2.02 14.94 -13.00
N TRP A 315 -1.68 14.07 -12.06
CA TRP A 315 -0.40 13.36 -12.01
C TRP A 315 -0.60 11.95 -12.59
N ASP A 316 0.24 11.58 -13.55
CA ASP A 316 0.12 10.33 -14.30
C ASP A 316 1.40 9.48 -14.19
N PRO A 317 1.36 8.35 -13.45
CA PRO A 317 2.53 7.49 -13.28
C PRO A 317 2.99 6.85 -14.59
N SER A 318 2.10 6.66 -15.57
CA SER A 318 2.40 6.00 -16.85
C SER A 318 3.17 6.88 -17.84
N THR A 319 3.13 8.20 -17.66
CA THR A 319 3.83 9.13 -18.57
C THR A 319 5.35 8.94 -18.47
N PRO A 320 6.05 8.69 -19.60
CA PRO A 320 7.51 8.58 -19.60
C PRO A 320 8.15 9.84 -19.03
N GLY A 321 9.11 9.66 -18.13
CA GLY A 321 9.70 10.76 -17.37
C GLY A 321 11.20 10.60 -17.18
N ALA A 322 11.79 11.38 -16.28
CA ALA A 322 13.23 11.40 -16.00
C ALA A 322 13.75 10.15 -15.24
N GLY A 323 12.98 9.06 -15.22
CA GLY A 323 13.31 7.82 -14.51
C GLY A 323 13.02 7.84 -13.00
N THR A 324 12.42 8.90 -12.45
CA THR A 324 11.99 8.96 -11.04
C THR A 324 10.59 9.55 -10.91
N GLU A 325 9.85 9.17 -9.88
CA GLU A 325 8.54 9.79 -9.56
C GLU A 325 8.69 11.13 -8.79
N ASN A 326 9.86 11.38 -8.21
CA ASN A 326 10.07 12.49 -7.30
C ASN A 326 10.16 13.82 -8.07
N GLN A 327 9.11 14.64 -7.97
CA GLN A 327 9.03 15.98 -8.56
C GLN A 327 9.25 15.98 -10.08
N ASP A 328 8.76 14.96 -10.78
CA ASP A 328 8.89 14.87 -12.22
C ASP A 328 7.83 15.74 -12.93
N PRO A 329 8.22 16.88 -13.55
CA PRO A 329 7.26 17.76 -14.21
C PRO A 329 6.59 17.12 -15.43
N ALA A 330 7.21 16.11 -16.06
CA ALA A 330 6.62 15.43 -17.22
C ALA A 330 5.36 14.63 -16.82
N LYS A 331 5.24 14.23 -15.56
CA LYS A 331 4.12 13.46 -15.05
C LYS A 331 2.93 14.33 -14.62
N VAL A 332 3.05 15.66 -14.58
CA VAL A 332 1.98 16.57 -14.16
C VAL A 332 1.43 17.34 -15.36
N THR A 333 0.10 17.40 -15.50
CA THR A 333 -0.57 18.18 -16.55
C THR A 333 -1.73 18.97 -15.94
N LYS A 334 -1.81 20.27 -16.25
CA LYS A 334 -3.00 21.09 -15.97
C LYS A 334 -4.07 20.78 -17.03
N ILE A 335 -5.17 20.17 -16.62
CA ILE A 335 -6.20 19.64 -17.53
C ILE A 335 -7.35 20.63 -17.78
N GLY A 336 -7.46 21.66 -16.94
CA GLY A 336 -8.51 22.68 -17.06
C GLY A 336 -8.38 23.83 -16.06
N GLU A 337 -9.12 24.90 -16.33
CA GLU A 337 -9.33 26.02 -15.43
C GLU A 337 -10.78 26.51 -15.58
N LEU A 338 -11.49 26.64 -14.46
CA LEU A 338 -12.87 27.11 -14.38
C LEU A 338 -12.89 28.51 -13.75
N GLN A 339 -13.75 29.39 -14.26
CA GLN A 339 -14.04 30.66 -13.60
C GLN A 339 -14.95 30.40 -12.41
N VAL A 340 -14.48 30.76 -11.22
CA VAL A 340 -15.17 30.44 -9.96
C VAL A 340 -15.35 31.68 -9.11
N PHE A 341 -16.36 31.67 -8.25
CA PHE A 341 -16.50 32.61 -7.16
C PHE A 341 -15.60 32.21 -5.99
N GLY A 342 -14.76 33.11 -5.51
CA GLY A 342 -14.06 32.91 -4.24
C GLY A 342 -12.82 33.75 -3.98
N ALA A 343 -12.38 34.56 -4.94
CA ALA A 343 -11.20 35.43 -4.79
C ALA A 343 -11.57 36.83 -4.24
N LYS A 344 -12.46 36.93 -3.25
CA LYS A 344 -12.99 38.22 -2.74
C LYS A 344 -12.15 38.93 -1.65
N GLY A 345 -10.97 38.39 -1.34
CA GLY A 345 -10.02 38.94 -0.35
C GLY A 345 -10.51 39.01 1.10
N GLY A 346 -9.59 39.32 2.02
CA GLY A 346 -9.82 39.33 3.48
C GLY A 346 -9.94 40.74 4.09
N GLY A 347 -10.65 41.66 3.43
CA GLY A 347 -10.82 43.04 3.88
C GLY A 347 -11.86 43.21 5.01
N GLN A 348 -11.86 44.40 5.63
CA GLN A 348 -12.69 44.82 6.78
C GLN A 348 -14.20 44.59 6.68
N GLU A 349 -14.72 44.22 5.51
CA GLU A 349 -16.12 43.89 5.32
C GLU A 349 -16.57 42.71 6.19
N THR A 350 -15.68 41.85 6.70
CA THR A 350 -16.07 40.73 7.58
C THR A 350 -15.52 40.80 9.00
N GLY A 351 -14.84 41.87 9.40
CA GLY A 351 -14.11 41.90 10.69
C GLY A 351 -13.05 40.79 10.83
N ALA A 352 -12.76 40.02 9.77
CA ALA A 352 -11.79 38.94 9.73
C ALA A 352 -10.83 39.13 8.55
N THR A 353 -9.55 38.90 8.77
CA THR A 353 -8.46 38.98 7.79
C THR A 353 -8.37 37.77 6.85
N SER A 354 -9.44 36.96 6.73
CA SER A 354 -9.44 35.68 6.02
C SER A 354 -9.96 35.80 4.58
N LYS A 355 -9.16 35.38 3.60
CA LYS A 355 -9.62 35.04 2.25
C LYS A 355 -10.68 33.92 2.36
N THR A 356 -11.59 33.80 1.39
CA THR A 356 -12.80 32.99 1.57
C THR A 356 -12.69 31.56 1.08
N GLU A 357 -13.36 30.65 1.79
CA GLU A 357 -13.43 29.21 1.51
C GLU A 357 -14.23 28.81 0.25
N GLN A 358 -14.45 29.71 -0.72
CA GLN A 358 -15.21 29.44 -1.96
C GLN A 358 -14.28 29.06 -3.14
N GLY A 359 -14.82 28.42 -4.18
CA GLY A 359 -14.07 27.99 -5.37
C GLY A 359 -14.55 26.64 -5.90
N ILE A 360 -13.65 25.86 -6.49
CA ILE A 360 -13.80 24.39 -6.57
C ILE A 360 -13.57 23.82 -5.17
N LEU A 361 -14.49 22.97 -4.71
CA LEU A 361 -14.46 22.40 -3.36
C LEU A 361 -14.27 20.89 -3.39
N GLY A 362 -14.88 20.22 -4.37
CA GLY A 362 -14.89 18.78 -4.47
C GLY A 362 -14.52 18.29 -5.84
N ILE A 363 -13.84 17.16 -5.90
CA ILE A 363 -13.58 16.39 -7.10
C ILE A 363 -13.79 14.90 -6.78
N SER A 364 -14.46 14.18 -7.67
CA SER A 364 -14.55 12.72 -7.61
C SER A 364 -14.65 12.15 -9.03
N LEU A 365 -14.00 11.02 -9.28
CA LEU A 365 -14.05 10.33 -10.57
C LEU A 365 -15.24 9.37 -10.62
N ASP A 366 -15.83 9.21 -11.80
CA ASP A 366 -16.85 8.17 -12.00
C ASP A 366 -16.28 6.78 -11.64
N PRO A 367 -17.04 5.88 -10.98
CA PRO A 367 -16.55 4.53 -10.63
C PRO A 367 -16.03 3.72 -11.83
N ASP A 368 -16.51 4.03 -13.04
CA ASP A 368 -16.10 3.44 -14.31
C ASP A 368 -15.21 4.37 -15.14
N PHE A 369 -14.46 5.28 -14.49
CA PHE A 369 -13.57 6.25 -15.14
C PHE A 369 -12.62 5.61 -16.16
N THR A 370 -11.98 4.50 -15.78
CA THR A 370 -11.06 3.75 -16.64
C THR A 370 -11.78 2.76 -17.58
N ASN A 371 -13.10 2.62 -17.47
CA ASN A 371 -13.93 1.62 -18.15
C ASN A 371 -14.97 2.28 -19.08
N GLY A 372 -14.58 3.35 -19.78
CA GLY A 372 -15.42 3.97 -20.81
C GLY A 372 -16.37 5.07 -20.32
N ARG A 373 -16.31 5.45 -19.04
CA ARG A 373 -17.03 6.61 -18.49
C ARG A 373 -16.03 7.64 -17.93
N PRO A 374 -15.23 8.33 -18.78
CA PRO A 374 -14.17 9.24 -18.33
C PRO A 374 -14.74 10.56 -17.80
N TYR A 375 -15.61 10.48 -16.80
CA TYR A 375 -16.31 11.61 -16.22
C TYR A 375 -15.67 12.03 -14.89
N ILE A 376 -15.54 13.34 -14.72
CA ILE A 376 -15.08 13.98 -13.49
C ILE A 376 -16.24 14.78 -12.92
N TYR A 377 -16.62 14.48 -11.68
CA TYR A 377 -17.63 15.24 -10.94
C TYR A 377 -16.92 16.33 -10.14
N ILE A 378 -17.44 17.56 -10.23
CA ILE A 378 -16.87 18.74 -9.61
C ILE A 378 -17.96 19.48 -8.86
N GLN A 379 -17.74 19.70 -7.57
CA GLN A 379 -18.54 20.61 -6.76
C GLN A 379 -17.84 21.97 -6.71
N TYR A 380 -18.51 23.01 -7.19
CA TYR A 380 -17.91 24.33 -7.28
C TYR A 380 -18.95 25.46 -7.25
N HIS A 381 -18.44 26.68 -7.11
CA HIS A 381 -19.24 27.91 -7.18
C HIS A 381 -18.87 28.65 -8.47
N PRO A 382 -19.65 28.52 -9.56
CA PRO A 382 -19.35 29.24 -10.80
C PRO A 382 -19.36 30.76 -10.64
N TYR A 383 -18.59 31.43 -11.49
CA TYR A 383 -18.62 32.88 -11.62
C TYR A 383 -19.59 33.33 -12.71
N PHE A 384 -20.45 34.32 -12.42
CA PHE A 384 -21.48 34.82 -13.35
C PHE A 384 -21.36 36.31 -13.70
N GLY A 385 -20.17 36.92 -13.59
CA GLY A 385 -19.93 38.24 -14.23
C GLY A 385 -20.69 39.43 -13.63
N GLY A 386 -20.63 39.66 -12.33
CA GLY A 386 -21.31 40.77 -11.66
C GLY A 386 -22.82 40.56 -11.43
N GLU A 387 -23.40 39.50 -11.99
CA GLU A 387 -24.78 39.05 -11.77
C GLU A 387 -24.93 38.01 -10.65
N GLN A 388 -23.86 37.73 -9.89
CA GLN A 388 -24.03 36.99 -8.64
C GLN A 388 -25.01 37.72 -7.75
N GLY A 389 -25.91 37.01 -7.07
CA GLY A 389 -27.09 37.61 -6.46
C GLY A 389 -28.38 37.37 -7.24
N TYR A 390 -28.61 36.14 -7.73
CA TYR A 390 -29.86 35.81 -8.42
C TYR A 390 -31.04 36.06 -7.46
N PRO A 391 -31.99 36.97 -7.77
CA PRO A 391 -33.11 37.23 -6.88
C PRO A 391 -34.04 36.02 -6.86
N VAL A 392 -34.37 35.52 -5.67
CA VAL A 392 -35.30 34.40 -5.50
C VAL A 392 -36.75 34.91 -5.64
N GLY A 393 -37.37 34.71 -6.80
CA GLY A 393 -38.82 34.87 -7.01
C GLY A 393 -39.31 36.24 -7.52
N SER A 394 -39.71 36.28 -8.80
CA SER A 394 -40.61 37.27 -9.44
C SER A 394 -40.29 38.77 -9.29
N MET A 395 -39.10 39.22 -9.67
CA MET A 395 -38.90 40.62 -10.05
C MET A 395 -38.28 40.72 -11.46
N GLN A 396 -39.18 40.84 -12.44
CA GLN A 396 -38.86 41.39 -13.76
C GLN A 396 -38.35 42.82 -13.59
N GLY A 397 -37.07 43.06 -13.89
CA GLY A 397 -36.55 44.38 -14.24
C GLY A 397 -35.52 44.99 -13.28
N GLY A 398 -34.26 45.00 -13.73
CA GLY A 398 -33.27 46.01 -13.35
C GLY A 398 -32.28 45.60 -12.25
N ALA A 399 -30.99 45.75 -12.56
CA ALA A 399 -29.88 45.62 -11.62
C ALA A 399 -30.10 46.49 -10.38
N LYS A 400 -30.28 45.87 -9.20
CA LYS A 400 -30.18 46.59 -7.94
C LYS A 400 -28.70 46.76 -7.58
N SER A 401 -28.15 47.92 -7.94
CA SER A 401 -26.88 48.40 -7.40
C SER A 401 -26.95 48.52 -5.87
N PHE A 402 -25.82 48.36 -5.17
CA PHE A 402 -25.72 48.69 -3.75
C PHE A 402 -26.32 50.07 -3.45
N GLY A 403 -27.37 50.14 -2.62
CA GLY A 403 -28.15 51.36 -2.36
C GLY A 403 -29.39 51.13 -1.46
N PRO A 404 -30.22 52.17 -1.21
CA PRO A 404 -31.44 52.06 -0.40
C PRO A 404 -32.40 50.97 -0.92
N GLY A 405 -32.88 50.07 -0.03
CA GLY A 405 -33.76 48.96 -0.40
C GLY A 405 -33.04 47.67 -0.84
N PHE A 406 -31.74 47.57 -0.60
CA PHE A 406 -30.95 46.34 -0.69
C PHE A 406 -31.25 45.39 0.47
N VAL A 407 -31.62 44.14 0.16
CA VAL A 407 -31.93 43.09 1.14
C VAL A 407 -30.86 42.01 1.00
N ARG A 408 -30.00 41.88 2.01
CA ARG A 408 -28.82 41.00 1.98
C ARG A 408 -29.15 39.51 1.88
N PRO A 409 -30.13 38.96 2.62
CA PRO A 409 -30.52 37.55 2.48
C PRO A 409 -30.97 37.15 1.08
N ASP A 410 -31.48 38.10 0.28
CA ASP A 410 -31.99 37.85 -1.06
C ASP A 410 -30.88 37.77 -2.12
N TYR A 411 -29.64 38.09 -1.75
CA TYR A 411 -28.50 38.08 -2.66
C TYR A 411 -27.73 36.77 -2.52
N MET A 412 -28.03 35.83 -3.41
CA MET A 412 -27.53 34.46 -3.41
C MET A 412 -26.67 34.15 -4.64
N GLY A 413 -25.71 33.24 -4.47
CA GLY A 413 -24.91 32.65 -5.53
C GLY A 413 -25.27 31.20 -5.72
N GLU A 414 -25.22 30.73 -6.96
CA GLU A 414 -25.51 29.35 -7.30
C GLU A 414 -24.27 28.48 -7.08
N ARG A 415 -24.43 27.40 -6.33
CA ARG A 415 -23.47 26.29 -6.29
C ARG A 415 -23.93 25.18 -7.20
N ARG A 416 -22.95 24.46 -7.75
CA ARG A 416 -23.20 23.34 -8.66
C ARG A 416 -22.39 22.13 -8.27
N LEU A 417 -23.03 20.97 -8.41
CA LEU A 417 -22.38 19.70 -8.66
C LEU A 417 -22.54 19.43 -10.16
N SER A 418 -21.43 19.44 -10.90
CA SER A 418 -21.42 19.24 -12.35
C SER A 418 -20.54 18.06 -12.74
N ARG A 419 -20.89 17.39 -13.84
CA ARG A 419 -20.10 16.34 -14.47
C ARG A 419 -19.44 16.90 -15.73
N PHE A 420 -18.14 16.67 -15.88
CA PHE A 420 -17.36 17.01 -17.06
C PHE A 420 -16.80 15.75 -17.72
N THR A 421 -16.55 15.79 -19.03
CA THR A 421 -15.88 14.70 -19.75
C THR A 421 -14.39 14.99 -19.86
N TYR A 422 -13.55 14.03 -19.47
CA TYR A 422 -12.10 14.07 -19.62
C TYR A 422 -11.68 13.37 -20.92
N ASP A 423 -10.83 14.03 -21.70
CA ASP A 423 -10.21 13.45 -22.88
C ASP A 423 -8.78 12.98 -22.55
N ASN A 424 -8.60 11.67 -22.58
CA ASN A 424 -7.32 11.02 -22.30
C ASN A 424 -6.24 11.32 -23.35
N ALA A 425 -6.63 11.53 -24.62
CA ALA A 425 -5.69 11.76 -25.71
C ALA A 425 -5.07 13.17 -25.62
N THR A 426 -5.90 14.17 -25.32
CA THR A 426 -5.46 15.57 -25.19
C THR A 426 -5.08 15.97 -23.76
N LYS A 427 -5.38 15.10 -22.76
CA LYS A 427 -5.23 15.37 -21.32
C LYS A 427 -5.94 16.67 -20.91
N SER A 428 -7.18 16.85 -21.36
CA SER A 428 -7.96 18.06 -21.10
C SER A 428 -9.43 17.76 -20.82
N LEU A 429 -10.16 18.73 -20.25
CA LEU A 429 -11.62 18.67 -20.22
C LEU A 429 -12.20 18.97 -21.60
N VAL A 430 -13.16 18.16 -22.05
CA VAL A 430 -13.87 18.37 -23.32
C VAL A 430 -14.70 19.67 -23.22
N PRO A 431 -14.49 20.67 -24.09
CA PRO A 431 -15.23 21.92 -24.05
C PRO A 431 -16.74 21.72 -24.21
N GLY A 432 -17.55 22.42 -23.41
CA GLY A 432 -19.01 22.33 -23.45
C GLY A 432 -19.60 21.02 -22.93
N SER A 433 -18.79 20.11 -22.37
CA SER A 433 -19.25 18.81 -21.86
C SER A 433 -19.90 18.86 -20.46
N GLU A 434 -20.02 20.05 -19.87
CA GLU A 434 -20.62 20.22 -18.55
C GLU A 434 -22.07 19.73 -18.56
N LYS A 435 -22.39 18.85 -17.60
CA LYS A 435 -23.76 18.51 -17.23
C LYS A 435 -23.98 18.84 -15.77
N VAL A 436 -24.84 19.82 -15.51
CA VAL A 436 -25.18 20.22 -14.14
C VAL A 436 -26.06 19.13 -13.54
N ILE A 437 -25.56 18.44 -12.51
CA ILE A 437 -26.27 17.33 -11.86
C ILE A 437 -27.23 17.88 -10.81
N LEU A 438 -26.72 18.70 -9.90
CA LEU A 438 -27.51 19.38 -8.87
C LEU A 438 -27.01 20.83 -8.75
N HIS A 439 -27.93 21.75 -8.49
CA HIS A 439 -27.60 23.13 -8.18
C HIS A 439 -28.46 23.63 -7.01
N TRP A 440 -27.92 24.57 -6.25
CA TRP A 440 -28.67 25.24 -5.19
C TRP A 440 -28.14 26.65 -4.95
N MET A 441 -29.02 27.53 -4.50
CA MET A 441 -28.66 28.90 -4.14
C MET A 441 -28.13 28.93 -2.71
N THR A 442 -27.07 29.70 -2.49
CA THR A 442 -26.51 29.94 -1.16
C THR A 442 -26.07 31.38 -0.98
N GLN A 443 -25.99 31.85 0.25
CA GLN A 443 -25.62 33.24 0.54
C GLN A 443 -24.14 33.52 0.18
N VAL A 444 -23.88 34.64 -0.52
CA VAL A 444 -22.52 34.99 -0.98
C VAL A 444 -21.78 35.97 -0.07
N PHE A 445 -22.50 36.73 0.76
CA PHE A 445 -21.86 37.62 1.75
C PHE A 445 -21.39 36.86 2.99
N SER A 446 -21.80 35.60 3.15
CA SER A 446 -21.29 34.74 4.21
C SER A 446 -19.90 34.23 3.83
N CYS A 447 -19.02 34.21 4.81
CA CYS A 447 -17.97 33.21 4.96
C CYS A 447 -18.40 32.43 6.20
N CYS A 448 -18.21 31.15 6.40
CA CYS A 448 -17.29 30.21 5.80
C CYS A 448 -18.00 28.84 5.84
N HIS A 449 -17.26 27.74 5.88
CA HIS A 449 -17.76 26.37 6.02
C HIS A 449 -18.53 25.92 4.79
N LEU A 450 -17.80 25.54 3.75
CA LEU A 450 -18.43 25.13 2.51
C LEU A 450 -18.51 23.62 2.34
N GLY A 451 -17.80 22.86 3.16
CA GLY A 451 -17.53 21.46 2.90
C GLY A 451 -16.80 21.27 1.57
N GLY A 452 -17.07 20.16 0.88
CA GLY A 452 -16.55 19.98 -0.48
C GLY A 452 -16.23 18.55 -0.88
N SER A 453 -15.88 17.67 0.06
CA SER A 453 -15.49 16.31 -0.30
C SER A 453 -16.67 15.48 -0.83
N MET A 454 -16.36 14.52 -1.70
CA MET A 454 -17.31 13.65 -2.38
C MET A 454 -16.70 12.29 -2.70
N ASP A 455 -17.48 11.22 -2.62
CA ASP A 455 -17.04 9.88 -3.01
C ASP A 455 -18.23 8.96 -3.37
N PHE A 456 -17.96 7.88 -4.10
CA PHE A 456 -18.94 6.93 -4.60
C PHE A 456 -18.97 5.61 -3.81
N ASP A 457 -20.17 5.09 -3.55
CA ASP A 457 -20.31 3.71 -3.07
C ASP A 457 -20.21 2.66 -4.19
N SER A 458 -20.18 1.39 -3.80
CA SER A 458 -20.10 0.23 -4.69
C SER A 458 -21.26 0.10 -5.68
N LYS A 459 -22.33 0.90 -5.53
CA LYS A 459 -23.50 0.94 -6.43
C LYS A 459 -23.54 2.21 -7.27
N GLY A 460 -22.50 3.04 -7.21
CA GLY A 460 -22.43 4.29 -7.97
C GLY A 460 -23.32 5.40 -7.41
N ASN A 461 -23.70 5.32 -6.13
CA ASN A 461 -24.32 6.46 -5.45
C ASN A 461 -23.22 7.42 -4.99
N LEU A 462 -23.37 8.68 -5.34
CA LEU A 462 -22.47 9.76 -4.97
C LEU A 462 -22.88 10.36 -3.64
N TYR A 463 -21.97 10.31 -2.67
CA TYR A 463 -22.04 11.07 -1.42
C TYR A 463 -21.25 12.36 -1.61
N PHE A 464 -21.81 13.50 -1.22
CA PHE A 464 -21.11 14.78 -1.30
C PHE A 464 -21.53 15.73 -0.17
N ALA A 465 -20.56 16.48 0.33
CA ALA A 465 -20.75 17.33 1.49
C ALA A 465 -21.01 18.79 1.15
N THR A 466 -21.80 19.41 2.02
CA THR A 466 -22.04 20.84 2.03
C THR A 466 -21.88 21.35 3.46
N GLY A 467 -21.10 22.41 3.63
CA GLY A 467 -21.01 23.10 4.91
C GLY A 467 -22.20 24.03 5.15
N ASP A 468 -22.31 24.51 6.38
CA ASP A 468 -23.46 25.30 6.86
C ASP A 468 -23.49 26.74 6.34
N ASN A 469 -22.45 27.15 5.61
CA ASN A 469 -22.27 28.49 5.07
C ASN A 469 -22.49 29.61 6.10
N THR A 470 -22.19 29.34 7.38
CA THR A 470 -22.51 30.21 8.51
C THR A 470 -21.23 30.62 9.25
N GLY A 471 -20.82 31.88 9.09
CA GLY A 471 -19.63 32.42 9.74
C GLY A 471 -19.79 32.70 11.22
N ASN A 472 -18.67 32.67 11.95
CA ASN A 472 -18.59 33.14 13.32
C ASN A 472 -17.74 34.42 13.39
N THR A 473 -18.20 35.46 14.10
CA THR A 473 -17.33 36.60 14.42
C THR A 473 -16.36 36.15 15.51
N PRO A 474 -15.11 36.66 15.53
CA PRO A 474 -14.12 36.31 16.54
C PRO A 474 -14.47 36.99 17.87
N ASN A 475 -15.55 36.56 18.52
CA ASN A 475 -15.77 36.85 19.92
C ASN A 475 -15.65 35.54 20.72
N ALA A 476 -14.49 35.39 21.36
CA ALA A 476 -14.12 34.29 22.23
C ALA A 476 -15.08 34.05 23.42
N THR A 477 -16.14 34.85 23.57
CA THR A 477 -17.07 34.79 24.71
C THR A 477 -18.54 34.57 24.36
N ASN A 478 -18.94 34.43 23.08
CA ASN A 478 -20.38 34.39 22.72
C ASN A 478 -20.88 33.08 22.09
N GLY A 479 -20.02 32.05 21.97
CA GLY A 479 -20.26 30.72 21.36
C GLY A 479 -21.73 30.40 21.07
N GLY A 480 -22.23 30.74 19.88
CA GLY A 480 -23.62 30.56 19.50
C GLY A 480 -23.76 30.13 18.05
N TYR A 481 -24.87 29.47 17.75
CA TYR A 481 -25.32 29.15 16.39
C TYR A 481 -26.05 30.31 15.70
N GLN A 482 -25.90 31.52 16.26
CA GLN A 482 -26.34 32.80 15.75
C GLN A 482 -25.19 33.79 15.92
N ASN A 483 -24.85 34.51 14.86
CA ASN A 483 -23.82 35.54 14.87
C ASN A 483 -24.45 36.95 14.90
N SER A 484 -23.77 37.97 15.43
CA SER A 484 -24.22 39.34 15.16
C SER A 484 -24.13 39.62 13.65
N ASP A 485 -25.04 40.42 13.11
CA ASP A 485 -24.88 40.93 11.75
C ASP A 485 -23.51 41.62 11.65
N PRO A 486 -22.67 41.31 10.65
CA PRO A 486 -21.38 41.98 10.54
C PRO A 486 -21.60 43.50 10.38
N THR A 487 -20.76 44.30 11.03
CA THR A 487 -20.78 45.76 10.84
C THR A 487 -20.05 46.08 9.53
N PHE A 488 -20.78 46.11 8.42
CA PHE A 488 -20.18 46.37 7.11
C PHE A 488 -20.04 47.87 6.84
N THR A 489 -18.84 48.28 6.44
CA THR A 489 -18.55 49.57 5.82
C THR A 489 -18.37 49.37 4.32
N VAL A 490 -19.43 49.55 3.52
CA VAL A 490 -19.30 49.58 2.06
C VAL A 490 -18.87 51.00 1.67
N PRO A 491 -17.82 51.20 0.84
CA PRO A 491 -17.50 52.52 0.29
C PRO A 491 -18.69 53.04 -0.52
N CYS A 492 -19.07 54.31 -0.32
CA CYS A 492 -20.17 54.86 -1.10
C CYS A 492 -19.80 55.04 -2.56
N PRO A 493 -20.75 54.82 -3.49
CA PRO A 493 -20.53 55.11 -4.90
C PRO A 493 -19.95 56.53 -5.05
N GLY A 494 -18.75 56.65 -5.65
CA GLY A 494 -18.05 57.92 -5.85
C GLY A 494 -17.10 58.37 -4.72
N THR A 495 -16.95 57.61 -3.63
CA THR A 495 -15.93 57.88 -2.61
C THR A 495 -14.60 57.17 -2.93
N PRO A 496 -13.44 57.76 -2.59
CA PRO A 496 -12.14 57.09 -2.72
C PRO A 496 -12.13 55.75 -1.97
N THR A 497 -11.44 54.75 -2.53
CA THR A 497 -11.41 53.33 -2.11
C THR A 497 -10.91 53.06 -0.67
N ASN A 498 -10.63 54.10 0.11
CA ASN A 498 -10.08 54.05 1.46
C ASN A 498 -10.92 54.81 2.51
N VAL A 499 -12.10 55.35 2.17
CA VAL A 499 -12.98 56.04 3.12
C VAL A 499 -14.17 55.17 3.49
N TYR A 500 -14.05 54.46 4.61
CA TYR A 500 -15.08 53.61 5.20
C TYR A 500 -15.88 54.42 6.23
N THR A 501 -17.16 54.70 5.98
CA THR A 501 -18.03 55.36 6.97
C THR A 501 -18.96 54.34 7.61
N ALA A 502 -19.05 54.33 8.95
CA ALA A 502 -19.90 53.42 9.72
C ALA A 502 -21.41 53.62 9.47
N THR A 503 -21.78 54.64 8.72
CA THR A 503 -23.13 54.97 8.29
C THR A 503 -23.20 54.86 6.78
N GLY A 504 -23.49 53.66 6.28
CA GLY A 504 -23.57 53.41 4.83
C GLY A 504 -24.41 54.48 4.12
N CYS A 505 -23.81 55.16 3.15
CA CYS A 505 -24.40 56.04 2.13
C CYS A 505 -25.72 56.75 2.46
N GLY A 506 -25.83 57.36 3.64
CA GLY A 506 -27.04 58.07 4.05
C GLY A 506 -28.27 57.18 4.32
N ILE A 507 -28.11 55.86 4.41
CA ILE A 507 -29.16 54.94 4.88
C ILE A 507 -29.32 55.18 6.39
N THR A 508 -30.18 56.13 6.74
CA THR A 508 -30.44 56.57 8.12
C THR A 508 -31.33 55.60 8.89
N GLN A 509 -31.63 54.42 8.35
CA GLN A 509 -32.39 53.38 9.06
C GLN A 509 -31.74 52.00 8.95
N PRO A 510 -31.25 51.43 10.08
CA PRO A 510 -30.78 50.03 10.22
C PRO A 510 -31.82 48.92 9.96
N CYS A 511 -32.93 49.27 9.30
CA CYS A 511 -34.19 48.52 9.30
C CYS A 511 -34.71 48.20 7.90
N ALA A 512 -34.39 49.03 6.90
CA ALA A 512 -34.90 48.86 5.54
C ALA A 512 -34.23 47.67 4.81
N ASP A 513 -33.10 47.20 5.30
CA ASP A 513 -32.37 46.01 4.80
C ASP A 513 -32.85 44.69 5.43
N LYS A 514 -33.87 44.74 6.30
CA LYS A 514 -34.39 43.60 7.09
C LYS A 514 -35.83 43.19 6.76
N THR A 515 -36.47 43.80 5.77
CA THR A 515 -37.87 43.50 5.42
C THR A 515 -37.98 42.29 4.47
N VAL A 516 -38.61 41.21 4.92
CA VAL A 516 -39.07 40.09 4.06
C VAL A 516 -40.59 40.08 4.07
N GLY A 517 -41.23 40.12 2.90
CA GLY A 517 -42.69 40.12 2.79
C GLY A 517 -43.40 41.39 3.29
N GLY A 518 -42.69 42.52 3.39
CA GLY A 518 -43.28 43.82 3.78
C GLY A 518 -43.33 44.08 5.30
N GLU A 519 -42.91 43.13 6.14
CA GLU A 519 -42.81 43.32 7.59
C GLU A 519 -41.43 43.86 7.98
N ALA A 520 -41.41 44.99 8.71
CA ALA A 520 -40.19 45.56 9.27
C ALA A 520 -39.65 44.69 10.41
N ARG A 521 -38.60 43.90 10.14
CA ARG A 521 -37.92 43.05 11.13
C ARG A 521 -36.74 43.77 11.79
N CYS A 522 -36.98 45.01 12.22
CA CYS A 522 -36.04 45.82 13.00
C CYS A 522 -35.72 45.14 14.33
N GLY A 523 -34.54 44.56 14.45
CA GLY A 523 -34.10 43.82 15.65
C GLY A 523 -34.14 42.30 15.48
N HIS A 524 -34.72 41.77 14.43
CA HIS A 524 -35.00 40.34 14.35
C HIS A 524 -34.01 39.64 13.40
N ILE A 525 -33.21 38.75 13.99
CA ILE A 525 -32.56 37.58 13.37
C ILE A 525 -31.19 37.82 12.71
N SER A 526 -30.23 37.01 13.18
CA SER A 526 -28.85 36.91 12.71
C SER A 526 -28.73 36.48 11.25
N TYR A 527 -27.86 37.15 10.49
CA TYR A 527 -27.35 36.69 9.19
C TYR A 527 -26.69 35.29 9.24
N GLY A 528 -26.28 34.81 10.41
CA GLY A 528 -25.64 33.51 10.63
C GLY A 528 -26.43 32.56 11.55
N ASP A 529 -27.71 32.30 11.26
CA ASP A 529 -28.53 31.32 12.00
C ASP A 529 -28.34 29.89 11.46
N ALA A 530 -27.47 29.08 12.07
CA ALA A 530 -27.22 27.70 11.61
C ALA A 530 -28.45 26.76 11.71
N ARG A 531 -29.53 27.18 12.39
CA ARG A 531 -30.80 26.44 12.39
C ARG A 531 -31.52 26.56 11.06
N GLN A 532 -31.30 27.64 10.30
CA GLN A 532 -31.88 27.82 8.96
C GLN A 532 -31.17 26.97 7.90
N THR A 533 -29.92 26.54 8.18
CA THR A 533 -29.09 25.73 7.29
C THR A 533 -28.99 24.30 7.82
N SER A 534 -28.02 24.01 8.70
CA SER A 534 -27.72 22.68 9.24
C SER A 534 -28.93 22.00 9.87
N GLY A 535 -29.70 22.75 10.66
CA GLY A 535 -30.91 22.28 11.35
C GLY A 535 -32.16 22.23 10.46
N ASN A 536 -32.15 22.82 9.27
CA ASN A 536 -33.30 22.86 8.38
C ASN A 536 -33.30 21.63 7.45
N THR A 537 -34.38 20.87 7.51
CA THR A 537 -34.57 19.65 6.70
C THR A 537 -34.80 19.95 5.22
N ASN A 538 -35.16 21.19 4.88
CA ASN A 538 -35.42 21.68 3.53
C ASN A 538 -34.27 22.57 2.97
N ALA A 539 -33.09 22.53 3.58
CA ALA A 539 -31.89 23.23 3.12
C ALA A 539 -30.80 22.23 2.69
N TYR A 540 -29.97 22.63 1.73
CA TYR A 540 -28.85 21.79 1.29
C TYR A 540 -27.58 22.05 2.10
N GLU A 541 -27.48 23.15 2.85
CA GLU A 541 -26.31 23.50 3.66
C GLU A 541 -26.22 22.72 4.98
N GLY A 542 -24.99 22.37 5.38
CA GLY A 542 -24.70 21.60 6.59
C GLY A 542 -25.21 20.16 6.50
N LYS A 543 -25.00 19.53 5.33
CA LYS A 543 -25.52 18.19 4.99
C LYS A 543 -24.43 17.30 4.39
N LEU A 544 -24.66 16.00 4.54
CA LEU A 544 -24.14 14.99 3.62
C LEU A 544 -25.29 14.59 2.71
N LEU A 545 -25.14 14.83 1.41
CA LEU A 545 -26.13 14.52 0.40
C LEU A 545 -25.76 13.21 -0.30
N ARG A 546 -26.76 12.43 -0.71
CA ARG A 546 -26.59 11.17 -1.44
C ARG A 546 -27.54 11.11 -2.61
N ILE A 547 -27.01 10.90 -3.82
CA ILE A 547 -27.77 10.77 -5.07
C ILE A 547 -27.19 9.64 -5.92
N HIS A 548 -27.92 9.19 -6.93
CA HIS A 548 -27.40 8.31 -7.99
C HIS A 548 -27.37 9.08 -9.32
N PRO A 549 -26.22 9.62 -9.74
CA PRO A 549 -26.11 10.31 -11.03
C PRO A 549 -26.51 9.40 -12.18
N MET A 550 -27.34 9.91 -13.09
CA MET A 550 -27.73 9.15 -14.28
C MET A 550 -26.54 9.03 -15.24
N ALA A 551 -26.42 7.90 -15.94
CA ALA A 551 -25.36 7.70 -16.92
C ALA A 551 -25.42 8.73 -18.06
N ASP A 552 -26.63 9.09 -18.49
CA ASP A 552 -26.89 10.15 -19.46
C ASP A 552 -27.82 11.22 -18.87
N PRO A 553 -27.26 12.22 -18.16
CA PRO A 553 -28.03 13.28 -17.54
C PRO A 553 -28.54 14.26 -18.61
N GLY A 554 -29.83 14.60 -18.52
CA GLY A 554 -30.45 15.64 -19.35
C GLY A 554 -29.89 17.05 -19.05
N ASP A 555 -30.38 18.05 -19.77
CA ASP A 555 -29.91 19.44 -19.61
C ASP A 555 -30.60 20.19 -18.45
N THR A 556 -31.68 19.64 -17.89
CA THR A 556 -32.40 20.22 -16.75
C THR A 556 -32.00 19.48 -15.46
N PRO A 557 -31.28 20.11 -14.52
CA PRO A 557 -30.85 19.47 -13.28
C PRO A 557 -32.04 19.04 -12.41
N GLY A 558 -31.99 17.85 -11.81
CA GLY A 558 -33.00 17.41 -10.86
C GLY A 558 -33.23 15.89 -10.81
N ILE A 559 -34.13 15.52 -9.90
CA ILE A 559 -34.58 14.14 -9.70
C ILE A 559 -35.31 13.65 -10.95
N GLY A 560 -34.90 12.51 -11.49
CA GLY A 560 -35.47 11.88 -12.68
C GLY A 560 -34.97 12.44 -14.01
N THR A 561 -34.14 13.48 -13.99
CA THR A 561 -33.57 14.10 -15.19
C THR A 561 -32.04 13.99 -15.25
N THR A 562 -31.35 14.26 -14.15
CA THR A 562 -29.87 14.18 -14.07
C THR A 562 -29.38 13.23 -13.00
N TYR A 563 -30.20 12.92 -11.99
CA TYR A 563 -29.93 11.91 -10.97
C TYR A 563 -31.23 11.29 -10.46
N THR A 564 -31.10 10.20 -9.72
CA THR A 564 -32.20 9.59 -8.97
C THR A 564 -31.86 9.54 -7.48
N ILE A 565 -32.88 9.31 -6.63
CA ILE A 565 -32.67 9.10 -5.20
C ILE A 565 -32.49 7.60 -4.96
N PRO A 566 -31.39 7.16 -4.30
CA PRO A 566 -31.20 5.74 -3.99
C PRO A 566 -32.32 5.20 -3.12
N ASP A 567 -32.82 4.00 -3.45
CA ASP A 567 -33.88 3.34 -2.71
C ASP A 567 -33.39 2.72 -1.38
N ALA A 568 -34.29 2.09 -0.63
CA ALA A 568 -33.97 1.51 0.67
C ALA A 568 -33.02 0.29 0.61
N SER A 569 -32.80 -0.29 -0.57
CA SER A 569 -31.86 -1.39 -0.81
C SER A 569 -30.43 -0.92 -1.09
N ALA A 570 -30.23 0.38 -1.32
CA ALA A 570 -28.91 0.96 -1.46
C ALA A 570 -28.04 0.72 -0.21
N PRO A 571 -26.70 0.67 -0.36
CA PRO A 571 -25.80 0.59 0.78
C PRO A 571 -26.10 1.68 1.82
N ASN A 572 -25.93 1.34 3.10
CA ASN A 572 -26.32 2.17 4.25
C ASN A 572 -27.83 2.47 4.38
N GLY A 573 -28.69 1.75 3.63
CA GLY A 573 -30.14 1.80 3.77
C GLY A 573 -30.78 3.07 3.21
N PRO A 574 -31.99 3.45 3.67
CA PRO A 574 -32.76 4.56 3.11
C PRO A 574 -32.15 5.93 3.42
N GLN A 575 -32.56 6.95 2.65
CA GLN A 575 -32.30 8.36 2.93
C GLN A 575 -32.88 8.77 4.30
N LEU A 576 -32.39 9.89 4.85
CA LEU A 576 -32.94 10.43 6.11
C LEU A 576 -34.42 10.81 5.95
N PHE A 577 -34.77 11.32 4.77
CA PHE A 577 -36.14 11.62 4.38
C PHE A 577 -36.49 10.86 3.09
N PRO A 578 -37.16 9.70 3.19
CA PRO A 578 -37.57 8.93 2.02
C PRO A 578 -38.41 9.77 1.04
N PRO A 579 -38.26 9.60 -0.29
CA PRO A 579 -39.01 10.38 -1.30
C PRO A 579 -40.54 10.32 -1.15
N ASP A 580 -41.05 9.19 -0.65
CA ASP A 580 -42.48 8.95 -0.42
C ASP A 580 -42.97 9.43 0.96
N SER A 581 -42.08 9.94 1.81
CA SER A 581 -42.44 10.48 3.13
C SER A 581 -43.32 11.72 3.01
N GLN A 582 -44.19 11.94 4.00
CA GLN A 582 -45.06 13.13 4.02
C GLN A 582 -44.23 14.43 4.07
N ALA A 583 -43.08 14.42 4.74
CA ALA A 583 -42.21 15.58 4.83
C ALA A 583 -41.70 16.04 3.44
N VAL A 584 -41.32 15.10 2.57
CA VAL A 584 -40.89 15.41 1.20
C VAL A 584 -42.08 15.85 0.34
N LYS A 585 -43.23 15.17 0.44
CA LYS A 585 -44.46 15.52 -0.29
C LYS A 585 -44.98 16.91 0.05
N ASP A 586 -44.86 17.34 1.32
CA ASP A 586 -45.21 18.67 1.80
C ASP A 586 -44.15 19.74 1.43
N GLY A 587 -43.04 19.36 0.79
CA GLY A 587 -41.94 20.26 0.49
C GLY A 587 -41.19 20.75 1.74
N LYS A 588 -41.26 20.00 2.84
CA LYS A 588 -40.59 20.31 4.14
C LYS A 588 -39.28 19.55 4.34
N ALA A 589 -38.90 18.66 3.44
CA ALA A 589 -37.64 17.95 3.50
C ALA A 589 -37.06 17.69 2.11
N LYS A 590 -35.73 17.70 2.00
CA LYS A 590 -34.99 17.32 0.79
C LYS A 590 -34.72 15.82 0.77
N PRO A 591 -35.18 15.06 -0.23
CA PRO A 591 -34.93 13.61 -0.32
C PRO A 591 -33.47 13.24 -0.61
N GLU A 592 -32.62 14.20 -0.98
CA GLU A 592 -31.18 14.03 -1.19
C GLU A 592 -30.40 13.93 0.13
N VAL A 593 -30.99 14.35 1.26
CA VAL A 593 -30.30 14.40 2.56
C VAL A 593 -30.11 13.00 3.12
N PHE A 594 -28.84 12.59 3.25
CA PHE A 594 -28.43 11.37 3.93
C PHE A 594 -28.02 11.65 5.37
N ALA A 595 -27.23 12.69 5.61
CA ALA A 595 -26.97 13.19 6.95
C ALA A 595 -27.25 14.70 7.06
N MET A 596 -27.71 15.11 8.24
CA MET A 596 -27.89 16.52 8.58
C MET A 596 -27.25 16.86 9.92
N GLY A 597 -27.24 18.14 10.26
CA GLY A 597 -26.72 18.60 11.53
C GLY A 597 -25.20 18.50 11.64
N THR A 598 -24.51 18.86 10.56
CA THR A 598 -23.05 19.01 10.49
C THR A 598 -22.69 20.45 10.19
N ARG A 599 -21.60 20.97 10.75
CA ARG A 599 -21.16 22.37 10.54
C ARG A 599 -20.35 22.54 9.26
N ASN A 600 -19.13 21.99 9.20
CA ASN A 600 -18.26 22.06 8.01
C ASN A 600 -17.70 20.69 7.67
N LEU A 601 -18.50 19.85 7.01
CA LEU A 601 -18.07 18.50 6.63
C LEU A 601 -17.12 18.59 5.44
N TYR A 602 -15.84 18.32 5.69
CA TYR A 602 -14.77 18.61 4.75
C TYR A 602 -14.19 17.37 4.05
N SER A 603 -14.29 16.20 4.68
CA SER A 603 -13.72 14.96 4.16
C SER A 603 -14.74 13.82 4.21
N ILE A 604 -14.78 13.05 3.13
CA ILE A 604 -15.58 11.85 2.91
C ILE A 604 -14.67 10.82 2.26
N ASP A 605 -14.77 9.58 2.71
CA ASP A 605 -14.31 8.40 2.01
C ASP A 605 -15.36 7.29 2.20
N VAL A 606 -15.66 6.55 1.14
CA VAL A 606 -16.58 5.41 1.19
C VAL A 606 -15.77 4.13 1.10
N ASP A 607 -15.81 3.34 2.17
CA ASP A 607 -15.04 2.11 2.25
C ASP A 607 -15.45 1.10 1.16
N SER A 608 -14.57 0.87 0.19
CA SER A 608 -14.79 -0.02 -0.95
C SER A 608 -15.25 -1.45 -0.62
N LYS A 609 -15.05 -1.91 0.62
CA LYS A 609 -15.46 -3.25 1.08
C LYS A 609 -16.83 -3.27 1.77
N THR A 610 -17.18 -2.23 2.53
CA THR A 610 -18.37 -2.22 3.38
C THR A 610 -19.38 -1.13 3.06
N ASP A 611 -19.04 -0.22 2.14
CA ASP A 611 -19.77 1.01 1.79
C ASP A 611 -20.01 1.97 2.97
N LYS A 612 -19.37 1.75 4.12
CA LYS A 612 -19.45 2.68 5.26
C LYS A 612 -18.81 4.00 4.87
N VAL A 613 -19.45 5.10 5.24
CA VAL A 613 -18.97 6.45 4.94
C VAL A 613 -18.11 6.94 6.11
N ALA A 614 -16.79 7.00 5.91
CA ALA A 614 -15.89 7.70 6.82
C ALA A 614 -15.98 9.21 6.56
N THR A 615 -16.17 10.01 7.60
CA THR A 615 -16.27 11.45 7.45
C THR A 615 -15.82 12.22 8.68
N ALA A 616 -15.38 13.46 8.48
CA ALA A 616 -15.01 14.39 9.54
C ALA A 616 -15.44 15.83 9.24
N TRP A 617 -15.77 16.59 10.29
CA TRP A 617 -16.26 17.96 10.16
C TRP A 617 -15.85 18.90 11.29
N VAL A 618 -15.74 20.18 10.93
CA VAL A 618 -15.25 21.21 11.84
C VAL A 618 -16.26 21.58 12.93
N GLY A 619 -15.82 21.73 14.18
CA GLY A 619 -16.63 22.18 15.32
C GLY A 619 -16.85 23.70 15.40
N PRO A 620 -17.67 24.21 16.33
CA PRO A 620 -17.88 25.66 16.53
C PRO A 620 -16.66 26.37 17.13
N ASP A 621 -16.46 27.67 16.88
CA ASP A 621 -15.28 28.40 17.37
C ASP A 621 -15.38 28.94 18.81
N GLN A 622 -15.98 28.18 19.73
CA GLN A 622 -16.00 28.54 21.15
C GLN A 622 -14.63 28.24 21.80
N GLY A 623 -13.99 29.27 22.36
CA GLY A 623 -12.62 29.14 22.88
C GLY A 623 -12.48 28.25 24.11
N THR A 624 -13.36 28.37 25.10
CA THR A 624 -13.28 27.64 26.37
C THR A 624 -14.64 27.14 26.84
N ASP A 625 -14.61 26.10 27.67
CA ASP A 625 -15.77 25.63 28.41
C ASP A 625 -16.37 26.78 29.25
N SER A 626 -17.70 26.81 29.35
CA SER A 626 -18.44 27.86 30.02
C SER A 626 -19.71 27.31 30.67
N THR A 627 -19.92 27.63 31.94
CA THR A 627 -21.19 27.41 32.64
C THR A 627 -22.35 28.20 32.01
N THR A 628 -22.04 29.28 31.30
CA THR A 628 -23.01 30.16 30.63
C THR A 628 -23.28 29.77 29.17
N TYR A 629 -22.33 29.14 28.46
CA TYR A 629 -22.47 28.87 27.02
C TYR A 629 -22.39 27.38 26.65
N GLY A 630 -21.94 26.52 27.55
CA GLY A 630 -21.68 25.11 27.29
C GLY A 630 -20.21 24.83 26.95
N THR A 631 -19.96 23.72 26.25
CA THR A 631 -18.61 23.20 25.96
C THR A 631 -17.87 24.00 24.89
N SER A 632 -16.54 24.05 25.01
CA SER A 632 -15.60 24.56 24.01
C SER A 632 -15.72 23.87 22.65
N LYS A 633 -15.02 24.43 21.65
CA LYS A 633 -14.89 23.93 20.28
C LYS A 633 -14.62 22.42 20.26
N THR A 634 -15.53 21.70 19.63
CA THR A 634 -15.46 20.24 19.48
C THR A 634 -15.57 19.82 18.01
N GLU A 635 -14.44 19.37 17.48
CA GLU A 635 -14.28 18.69 16.20
C GLU A 635 -14.92 17.32 16.19
N ASN A 636 -15.25 16.78 15.02
CA ASN A 636 -16.02 15.55 14.92
C ASN A 636 -15.51 14.65 13.81
N ALA A 637 -15.52 13.34 14.05
CA ALA A 637 -15.36 12.34 13.00
C ALA A 637 -16.26 11.13 13.30
N ALA A 638 -16.83 10.54 12.25
CA ALA A 638 -17.73 9.39 12.36
C ALA A 638 -17.64 8.43 11.17
N LEU A 639 -17.91 7.15 11.44
CA LEU A 639 -18.20 6.13 10.43
C LEU A 639 -19.72 5.97 10.34
N LEU A 640 -20.30 6.27 9.18
CA LEU A 640 -21.75 6.24 8.97
C LEU A 640 -22.15 4.93 8.27
N GLY A 641 -23.01 4.15 8.92
CA GLY A 641 -23.65 2.96 8.32
C GLY A 641 -25.14 3.16 8.02
N ALA A 642 -25.68 4.34 8.31
CA ALA A 642 -27.07 4.71 8.04
C ALA A 642 -27.26 6.23 8.10
N ALA A 643 -28.29 6.73 7.42
CA ALA A 643 -28.71 8.12 7.46
C ALA A 643 -28.97 8.63 8.90
N GLY A 644 -28.76 9.91 9.18
CA GLY A 644 -28.94 10.44 10.54
C GLY A 644 -28.75 11.95 10.72
N ASN A 645 -29.19 12.47 11.88
CA ASN A 645 -28.89 13.82 12.35
C ASN A 645 -27.68 13.76 13.30
N TYR A 646 -26.69 14.64 13.13
CA TYR A 646 -25.47 14.71 13.97
C TYR A 646 -25.41 15.97 14.83
N GLY A 647 -26.56 16.61 15.05
CA GLY A 647 -26.81 17.43 16.23
C GLY A 647 -26.53 18.92 16.08
N TRP A 648 -25.61 19.35 15.20
CA TRP A 648 -25.36 20.78 14.98
C TRP A 648 -26.63 21.46 14.43
N PRO A 649 -27.05 22.64 14.94
CA PRO A 649 -26.40 23.49 15.94
C PRO A 649 -26.76 23.27 17.42
N TYR A 650 -27.63 22.30 17.72
CA TYR A 650 -28.19 22.09 19.05
C TYR A 650 -27.27 21.29 19.98
N CYS A 651 -26.42 20.45 19.39
CA CYS A 651 -25.57 19.48 20.08
C CYS A 651 -24.18 19.42 19.43
N GLN A 652 -23.17 19.05 20.21
CA GLN A 652 -21.80 18.79 19.74
C GLN A 652 -21.41 17.32 19.98
N GLY A 653 -20.45 16.79 19.20
CA GLY A 653 -20.11 15.37 19.26
C GLY A 653 -21.25 14.47 18.80
N GLY A 654 -22.14 14.95 17.93
CA GLY A 654 -23.40 14.27 17.68
C GLY A 654 -24.40 14.58 18.78
N ASN A 655 -24.71 13.59 19.62
CA ASN A 655 -25.54 13.73 20.81
C ASN A 655 -24.74 13.71 22.14
N ARG A 656 -23.41 13.78 22.08
CA ARG A 656 -22.54 13.62 23.25
C ARG A 656 -22.59 14.83 24.17
N LEU A 657 -22.64 16.04 23.62
CA LEU A 657 -22.53 17.27 24.39
C LEU A 657 -23.76 18.14 24.10
N ASN A 658 -24.55 18.39 25.15
CA ASN A 658 -25.71 19.27 25.08
C ASN A 658 -25.24 20.73 24.99
N TYR A 659 -25.79 21.49 24.04
CA TYR A 659 -25.54 22.92 23.96
C TYR A 659 -26.61 23.71 24.70
N ARG A 660 -26.24 24.88 25.25
CA ARG A 660 -27.21 25.71 25.96
C ARG A 660 -28.24 26.27 24.99
N ALA A 661 -29.51 26.22 25.35
CA ALA A 661 -30.56 26.82 24.56
C ALA A 661 -30.39 28.35 24.56
N LYS A 662 -30.53 28.95 23.37
CA LYS A 662 -30.55 30.41 23.17
C LYS A 662 -31.85 30.74 22.45
N LEU A 663 -32.67 31.61 23.06
CA LEU A 663 -33.86 32.14 22.39
C LEU A 663 -33.46 33.18 21.34
N PRO A 664 -34.20 33.29 20.22
CA PRO A 664 -34.10 34.44 19.34
C PRO A 664 -34.56 35.69 20.11
N ASN A 665 -33.63 36.50 20.65
CA ASN A 665 -33.96 37.78 21.27
C ASN A 665 -33.71 38.94 20.29
N PRO A 666 -34.76 39.69 19.90
CA PRO A 666 -34.63 40.78 18.94
C PRO A 666 -33.93 42.05 19.47
N SER A 667 -33.55 42.10 20.74
CA SER A 667 -32.97 43.30 21.40
C SER A 667 -31.51 43.15 21.82
N ALA A 668 -30.93 41.95 21.67
CA ALA A 668 -29.59 41.68 22.16
C ALA A 668 -28.59 41.70 21.01
N SER A 669 -27.79 42.77 20.91
CA SER A 669 -26.63 42.90 20.02
C SER A 669 -25.49 41.89 20.27
N ASN A 670 -25.77 40.78 20.96
CA ASN A 670 -24.83 39.74 21.36
C ASN A 670 -25.56 38.44 21.67
N GLY A 671 -26.37 37.92 20.72
CA GLY A 671 -26.94 36.57 20.79
C GLY A 671 -27.51 36.19 22.16
N GLY A 672 -28.27 37.10 22.78
CA GLY A 672 -28.77 37.00 24.16
C GLY A 672 -27.67 36.70 25.19
N ALA A 673 -27.39 37.64 26.10
CA ALA A 673 -26.76 37.26 27.37
C ALA A 673 -27.53 36.04 27.93
N GLY A 674 -26.82 35.04 28.44
CA GLY A 674 -27.41 33.85 29.05
C GLY A 674 -28.24 34.23 30.27
N ALA A 675 -29.41 34.83 30.06
CA ALA A 675 -30.45 34.89 31.08
C ALA A 675 -30.77 33.45 31.45
N ASN A 676 -31.08 33.21 32.71
CA ASN A 676 -31.66 31.95 33.14
C ASN A 676 -32.98 31.78 32.37
N LEU A 677 -32.90 31.06 31.26
CA LEU A 677 -34.06 30.67 30.48
C LEU A 677 -34.81 29.63 31.30
N SER A 678 -36.14 29.75 31.36
CA SER A 678 -36.99 28.77 32.03
C SER A 678 -36.85 27.39 31.38
N ASP A 679 -36.86 26.35 32.20
CA ASP A 679 -36.75 24.94 31.78
C ASP A 679 -37.94 24.42 30.94
N ASN A 680 -38.93 25.28 30.64
CA ASN A 680 -40.13 24.93 29.89
C ASN A 680 -40.02 25.22 28.38
N ILE A 681 -38.85 25.58 27.87
CA ILE A 681 -38.64 25.74 26.42
C ILE A 681 -38.77 24.37 25.76
N ARG A 682 -39.59 24.27 24.71
CA ARG A 682 -39.76 23.04 23.93
C ARG A 682 -38.39 22.46 23.53
N GLY A 683 -38.22 21.15 23.65
CA GLY A 683 -36.99 20.45 23.24
C GLY A 683 -35.79 20.67 24.16
N THR A 684 -35.99 21.32 25.31
CA THR A 684 -34.94 21.55 26.30
C THR A 684 -35.13 20.68 27.55
N VAL A 685 -34.07 20.56 28.32
CA VAL A 685 -33.99 19.92 29.63
C VAL A 685 -33.26 20.86 30.59
N GLY A 686 -33.73 20.94 31.84
CA GLY A 686 -33.24 21.88 32.86
C GLY A 686 -31.98 21.43 33.63
N GLY A 687 -31.32 22.37 34.31
CA GLY A 687 -29.98 22.25 34.91
C GLY A 687 -29.85 21.85 36.40
N GLY A 688 -30.86 22.06 37.26
CA GLY A 688 -31.00 21.48 38.62
C GLY A 688 -29.85 21.57 39.66
N ALA A 689 -30.17 22.23 40.81
CA ALA A 689 -29.50 22.34 42.13
C ALA A 689 -28.42 23.42 42.40
N ASP A 690 -27.81 24.05 41.39
CA ASP A 690 -26.88 25.19 41.61
C ASP A 690 -27.56 26.57 41.54
N GLY A 691 -28.83 26.63 41.11
CA GLY A 691 -29.62 27.86 40.98
C GLY A 691 -29.13 28.82 39.88
N GLN A 692 -28.19 28.39 39.02
CA GLN A 692 -27.49 29.27 38.07
C GLN A 692 -27.53 28.78 36.61
N THR A 693 -28.06 27.58 36.33
CA THR A 693 -28.03 26.96 34.99
C THR A 693 -29.43 26.83 34.37
N GLY A 694 -29.73 27.66 33.37
CA GLY A 694 -30.97 27.59 32.56
C GLY A 694 -31.05 26.39 31.59
N ALA A 695 -32.01 26.42 30.68
CA ALA A 695 -32.34 25.35 29.72
C ALA A 695 -31.21 24.93 28.74
N TYR A 696 -30.98 23.61 28.59
CA TYR A 696 -30.10 22.98 27.59
C TYR A 696 -30.91 22.19 26.56
N TRP A 697 -30.45 22.08 25.31
CA TRP A 697 -31.10 21.22 24.33
C TRP A 697 -31.03 19.75 24.74
N ASP A 698 -32.16 19.03 24.70
CA ASP A 698 -32.21 17.60 25.01
C ASP A 698 -31.78 16.78 23.79
N CYS A 699 -30.48 16.56 23.66
CA CYS A 699 -29.86 15.83 22.55
C CYS A 699 -30.24 14.34 22.50
N SER A 700 -30.99 13.82 23.47
CA SER A 700 -31.51 12.44 23.45
C SER A 700 -32.85 12.31 22.71
N LYS A 701 -33.48 13.42 22.33
CA LYS A 701 -34.82 13.48 21.73
C LYS A 701 -34.80 14.21 20.39
N SER A 702 -35.95 14.17 19.70
CA SER A 702 -36.23 15.08 18.60
C SER A 702 -36.12 16.53 19.06
N LEU A 703 -35.50 17.36 18.23
CA LEU A 703 -35.20 18.75 18.55
C LEU A 703 -36.11 19.68 17.74
N PRO A 704 -36.57 20.81 18.30
CA PRO A 704 -37.34 21.77 17.54
C PRO A 704 -36.42 22.59 16.64
N ASN A 705 -36.87 22.87 15.41
CA ASN A 705 -36.30 23.93 14.61
C ASN A 705 -37.20 25.16 14.65
N ASP A 706 -36.85 26.05 15.59
CA ASP A 706 -37.49 27.33 15.86
C ASP A 706 -36.81 28.49 15.12
N SER A 707 -36.05 28.20 14.06
CA SER A 707 -35.56 29.26 13.18
C SER A 707 -36.76 29.98 12.54
N PRO A 708 -36.80 31.32 12.57
CA PRO A 708 -37.80 32.09 11.84
C PRO A 708 -37.61 32.03 10.32
N TYR A 709 -36.52 31.42 9.85
CA TYR A 709 -36.25 31.09 8.44
C TYR A 709 -36.38 29.59 8.15
N ASN A 710 -36.92 28.81 9.08
CA ASN A 710 -37.15 27.38 8.87
C ASN A 710 -38.25 27.17 7.81
N THR A 711 -37.85 26.60 6.68
CA THR A 711 -38.74 26.17 5.60
C THR A 711 -39.01 24.66 5.63
N GLY A 712 -38.48 23.96 6.63
CA GLY A 712 -38.57 22.52 6.80
C GLY A 712 -39.48 22.07 7.94
N LEU A 713 -39.15 20.92 8.53
CA LEU A 713 -39.86 20.36 9.68
C LEU A 713 -39.60 21.19 10.94
N THR A 714 -40.64 21.31 11.76
CA THR A 714 -40.57 21.99 13.06
C THR A 714 -39.97 21.10 14.15
N ASP A 715 -40.04 19.77 14.00
CA ASP A 715 -39.32 18.79 14.81
C ASP A 715 -38.39 17.98 13.91
N ILE A 716 -37.11 18.00 14.22
CA ILE A 716 -36.08 17.26 13.47
C ILE A 716 -35.74 15.94 14.17
N PRO A 717 -35.23 14.94 13.43
CA PRO A 717 -34.84 13.65 14.00
C PRO A 717 -33.86 13.79 15.16
N ALA A 718 -33.92 12.89 16.14
CA ALA A 718 -33.00 12.89 17.28
C ALA A 718 -31.54 12.74 16.81
N PRO A 719 -30.59 13.49 17.39
CA PRO A 719 -29.18 13.36 17.03
C PRO A 719 -28.57 12.00 17.40
N LYS A 720 -27.65 11.53 16.56
CA LYS A 720 -26.84 10.32 16.74
C LYS A 720 -25.43 10.69 17.25
N PRO A 721 -24.74 9.80 17.98
CA PRO A 721 -23.38 10.03 18.45
C PRO A 721 -22.36 9.99 17.31
N THR A 722 -21.25 10.71 17.48
CA THR A 722 -20.03 10.53 16.68
C THR A 722 -19.08 9.53 17.34
N ASN A 723 -18.09 9.05 16.57
CA ASN A 723 -17.03 8.17 17.07
C ASN A 723 -15.95 8.94 17.80
N ILE A 724 -15.49 10.05 17.21
CA ILE A 724 -14.45 10.91 17.75
C ILE A 724 -15.04 12.32 17.90
N TRP A 725 -14.77 12.95 19.04
CA TRP A 725 -15.06 14.36 19.27
C TRP A 725 -13.93 14.98 20.07
N TYR A 726 -13.33 16.10 19.66
CA TYR A 726 -12.17 16.66 20.39
C TYR A 726 -12.04 18.17 20.27
N GLY A 727 -11.41 18.78 21.27
CA GLY A 727 -11.11 20.22 21.28
C GLY A 727 -9.64 20.50 21.54
N GLN A 728 -9.30 21.79 21.69
CA GLN A 728 -7.96 22.28 22.01
C GLN A 728 -7.39 21.58 23.24
N ASN A 729 -8.25 21.39 24.24
CA ASN A 729 -7.83 20.80 25.50
C ASN A 729 -7.64 19.30 25.38
N GLY A 730 -8.29 18.59 24.45
CA GLY A 730 -8.12 17.16 24.19
C GLY A 730 -9.40 16.45 23.72
N GLY A 731 -9.31 15.14 23.58
CA GLY A 731 -10.30 14.35 22.84
C GLY A 731 -11.17 13.43 23.67
N CYS A 732 -12.35 13.17 23.11
CA CYS A 732 -13.49 12.47 23.65
C CYS A 732 -13.78 12.85 25.10
N THR A 733 -13.99 14.15 25.34
CA THR A 733 -14.31 14.68 26.66
C THR A 733 -15.62 14.09 27.18
N ASN A 734 -15.59 13.63 28.41
CA ASN A 734 -16.67 12.96 29.12
C ASN A 734 -16.96 13.74 30.41
N TYR A 735 -17.87 14.70 30.31
CA TYR A 735 -18.34 15.50 31.44
C TYR A 735 -19.28 14.67 32.31
N GLN A 736 -19.24 14.89 33.63
CA GLN A 736 -20.26 14.35 34.52
C GLN A 736 -21.64 14.88 34.11
N ARG A 737 -22.67 14.06 34.29
CA ARG A 737 -24.07 14.45 34.03
C ARG A 737 -24.84 14.55 35.34
N ASN A 738 -25.73 15.52 35.43
CA ASN A 738 -26.66 15.64 36.56
C ASN A 738 -27.81 14.60 36.45
N ALA A 739 -28.73 14.61 37.42
CA ALA A 739 -29.88 13.71 37.46
C ALA A 739 -30.82 13.83 36.24
N ASN A 740 -30.79 14.96 35.54
CA ASN A 740 -31.57 15.22 34.33
C ASN A 740 -30.80 14.82 33.04
N GLY A 741 -29.60 14.26 33.16
CA GLY A 741 -28.77 13.86 32.01
C GLY A 741 -28.01 15.01 31.33
N VAL A 742 -28.06 16.23 31.88
CA VAL A 742 -27.35 17.41 31.37
C VAL A 742 -25.89 17.39 31.83
N ILE A 743 -24.98 17.71 30.93
CA ILE A 743 -23.55 17.81 31.25
C ILE A 743 -23.29 18.94 32.26
N VAL A 744 -22.44 18.68 33.24
CA VAL A 744 -21.97 19.66 34.22
C VAL A 744 -20.62 20.15 33.76
N VAL A 745 -20.61 21.35 33.18
CA VAL A 745 -19.40 22.01 32.67
C VAL A 745 -18.77 22.82 33.81
N PRO A 746 -17.50 22.60 34.19
CA PRO A 746 -16.87 23.36 35.26
C PRO A 746 -16.66 24.84 34.86
N ALA A 747 -16.84 25.77 35.79
CA ALA A 747 -16.40 27.15 35.60
C ALA A 747 -14.86 27.20 35.60
N ASN A 748 -14.26 27.90 34.62
CA ASN A 748 -12.84 28.27 34.56
C ASN A 748 -11.91 27.41 35.44
N SER A 749 -11.37 26.32 34.88
CA SER A 749 -10.66 25.20 35.51
C SER A 749 -9.38 25.50 36.34
N ASN A 750 -9.24 26.66 36.96
CA ASN A 750 -8.09 27.05 37.76
C ASN A 750 -8.36 27.06 39.27
N THR A 751 -9.39 26.35 39.75
CA THR A 751 -9.62 26.13 41.19
C THR A 751 -9.65 24.63 41.51
N THR A 752 -9.02 24.27 42.63
CA THR A 752 -8.78 22.89 43.10
C THR A 752 -10.03 22.11 43.54
N ALA A 753 -11.23 22.65 43.33
CA ALA A 753 -12.51 22.07 43.76
C ALA A 753 -13.41 21.60 42.60
N ALA A 754 -13.01 21.78 41.33
CA ALA A 754 -13.80 21.35 40.18
C ALA A 754 -13.74 19.82 39.97
N PRO A 755 -14.86 19.16 39.58
CA PRO A 755 -14.83 17.73 39.24
C PRO A 755 -13.92 17.47 38.04
N ALA A 756 -13.10 16.42 38.12
CA ALA A 756 -12.18 16.04 37.04
C ALA A 756 -12.97 15.65 35.78
N VAL A 757 -12.70 16.33 34.66
CA VAL A 757 -13.21 15.94 33.33
C VAL A 757 -12.45 14.71 32.87
N TYR A 758 -13.11 13.70 32.31
CA TYR A 758 -12.40 12.54 31.78
C TYR A 758 -12.22 12.68 30.27
N ARG A 759 -11.04 12.31 29.76
CA ARG A 759 -10.82 12.17 28.31
C ARG A 759 -10.73 10.72 27.96
N GLU A 760 -11.53 10.28 27.00
CA GLU A 760 -11.60 8.88 26.52
C GLU A 760 -10.75 8.65 25.24
N CYS A 761 -10.31 9.72 24.58
CA CYS A 761 -9.44 9.70 23.39
C CYS A 761 -8.26 10.66 23.58
N PRO A 762 -7.33 10.37 24.51
CA PRO A 762 -6.25 11.28 24.84
C PRO A 762 -5.24 11.49 23.70
N PHE A 763 -5.25 10.65 22.66
CA PHE A 763 -4.46 10.82 21.44
C PHE A 763 -4.99 11.93 20.51
N ALA A 764 -6.26 12.31 20.66
CA ALA A 764 -6.92 13.31 19.83
C ALA A 764 -6.90 14.68 20.55
N PHE A 765 -5.76 15.37 20.54
CA PHE A 765 -5.60 16.67 21.21
C PHE A 765 -4.84 17.67 20.34
N GLY A 766 -5.03 18.97 20.60
CA GLY A 766 -4.35 20.03 19.86
C GLY A 766 -4.80 20.15 18.39
N GLY A 767 -4.02 20.92 17.61
CA GLY A 767 -4.29 21.21 16.20
C GLY A 767 -4.94 22.58 15.95
N SER A 768 -5.19 22.90 14.67
CA SER A 768 -6.09 23.99 14.26
C SER A 768 -7.55 23.59 14.34
N GLN A 769 -7.82 22.32 14.70
CA GLN A 769 -9.14 21.77 14.93
C GLN A 769 -9.95 21.79 13.63
N ALA A 770 -9.46 21.02 12.66
CA ALA A 770 -10.10 20.79 11.37
C ALA A 770 -9.78 19.35 10.91
N PRO A 771 -10.57 18.36 11.35
CA PRO A 771 -10.28 16.94 11.12
C PRO A 771 -10.56 16.53 9.67
N MET A 772 -9.78 15.56 9.22
CA MET A 772 -9.81 14.98 7.87
C MET A 772 -9.68 13.47 7.95
N THR A 773 -10.27 12.75 7.01
CA THR A 773 -10.11 11.30 6.92
C THR A 773 -9.52 10.88 5.58
N ALA A 774 -8.66 9.85 5.61
CA ALA A 774 -8.21 9.11 4.43
C ALA A 774 -8.97 7.79 4.26
N GLY A 775 -10.14 7.68 4.89
CA GLY A 775 -10.91 6.46 4.81
C GLY A 775 -10.37 5.28 5.59
N ILE A 776 -10.90 4.11 5.22
CA ILE A 776 -10.47 2.83 5.76
C ILE A 776 -9.48 2.21 4.78
N TYR A 777 -8.26 1.92 5.26
CA TYR A 777 -7.28 1.26 4.41
C TYR A 777 -7.74 -0.14 4.02
N ARG A 778 -7.72 -0.44 2.73
CA ARG A 778 -7.93 -1.77 2.17
C ARG A 778 -6.70 -2.21 1.42
N LYS A 779 -6.06 -3.28 1.90
CA LYS A 779 -4.88 -3.81 1.23
C LYS A 779 -5.28 -4.31 -0.17
N PRO A 780 -4.64 -3.83 -1.26
CA PRO A 780 -4.93 -4.31 -2.60
C PRO A 780 -4.71 -5.82 -2.76
N ALA A 781 -5.53 -6.44 -3.59
CA ALA A 781 -5.35 -7.82 -4.01
C ALA A 781 -4.17 -7.95 -5.00
N GLY A 782 -3.50 -9.10 -5.02
CA GLY A 782 -2.39 -9.38 -5.94
C GLY A 782 -1.04 -8.79 -5.51
N SER A 783 -0.12 -8.64 -6.47
CA SER A 783 1.25 -8.16 -6.22
C SER A 783 1.30 -6.63 -6.21
N ALA A 784 1.19 -6.04 -5.03
CA ALA A 784 1.42 -4.61 -4.79
C ALA A 784 2.61 -4.47 -3.83
N PRO A 785 3.85 -4.36 -4.35
CA PRO A 785 5.06 -4.46 -3.52
C PRO A 785 5.24 -3.28 -2.55
N ASN A 786 4.61 -2.14 -2.86
CA ASN A 786 4.65 -0.94 -2.04
C ASN A 786 3.44 -0.79 -1.11
N ALA A 787 2.43 -1.67 -1.25
CA ALA A 787 1.23 -1.60 -0.44
C ALA A 787 1.56 -1.75 1.03
N TRP A 788 0.88 -0.97 1.86
CA TRP A 788 1.02 -1.09 3.30
C TRP A 788 0.65 -2.51 3.78
N PRO A 789 1.32 -3.05 4.82
CA PRO A 789 1.09 -4.42 5.27
C PRO A 789 -0.34 -4.66 5.75
N ALA A 790 -0.74 -5.95 5.76
CA ALA A 790 -2.08 -6.38 6.19
C ALA A 790 -2.44 -5.97 7.64
N TYR A 791 -1.45 -5.62 8.47
CA TYR A 791 -1.64 -4.96 9.77
C TYR A 791 -2.57 -3.74 9.70
N TRP A 792 -2.49 -2.97 8.61
CA TRP A 792 -3.27 -1.76 8.44
C TRP A 792 -4.68 -2.01 7.88
N ASP A 793 -4.95 -3.20 7.34
CA ASP A 793 -6.22 -3.50 6.66
C ASP A 793 -7.40 -3.34 7.61
N GLY A 794 -8.40 -2.55 7.20
CA GLY A 794 -9.58 -2.24 8.01
C GLY A 794 -9.39 -1.16 9.06
N ARG A 795 -8.24 -0.47 9.12
CA ARG A 795 -8.04 0.67 10.01
C ARG A 795 -8.49 1.97 9.35
N TRP A 796 -9.13 2.83 10.14
CA TRP A 796 -9.63 4.13 9.74
C TRP A 796 -8.58 5.23 9.97
N PHE A 797 -8.18 5.93 8.92
CA PHE A 797 -7.13 6.93 8.96
C PHE A 797 -7.70 8.33 9.19
N LEU A 798 -7.18 9.01 10.22
CA LEU A 798 -7.60 10.34 10.62
C LEU A 798 -6.39 11.29 10.70
N SER A 799 -6.54 12.46 10.10
CA SER A 799 -5.61 13.59 10.16
C SER A 799 -6.33 14.84 10.70
N ASP A 800 -5.60 15.88 11.10
CA ASP A 800 -6.10 17.23 11.32
C ASP A 800 -5.25 18.21 10.51
N PHE A 801 -5.87 19.26 9.98
CA PHE A 801 -5.26 20.25 9.10
C PHE A 801 -3.89 20.72 9.59
N ALA A 802 -3.79 21.44 10.72
CA ALA A 802 -2.57 22.16 11.07
C ALA A 802 -2.14 22.08 12.53
N GLY A 803 -0.84 22.30 12.79
CA GLY A 803 -0.23 22.35 14.14
C GLY A 803 0.72 21.18 14.41
N ALA A 804 1.65 21.32 15.36
CA ALA A 804 2.64 20.27 15.64
C ALA A 804 2.03 19.02 16.30
N ASN A 805 0.91 19.20 17.01
CA ASN A 805 0.18 18.16 17.72
C ASN A 805 -1.08 17.70 16.98
N ASN A 806 -1.29 18.10 15.72
CA ASN A 806 -2.47 17.71 14.94
C ASN A 806 -2.59 16.17 14.87
N ILE A 807 -3.82 15.66 14.91
CA ILE A 807 -4.10 14.22 14.82
C ILE A 807 -3.45 13.67 13.56
N ARG A 808 -2.74 12.55 13.69
CA ARG A 808 -2.28 11.69 12.59
C ARG A 808 -2.25 10.25 13.10
N HIS A 809 -3.38 9.57 13.00
CA HIS A 809 -3.54 8.23 13.58
C HIS A 809 -4.33 7.29 12.68
N ALA A 810 -4.02 6.01 12.78
CA ALA A 810 -4.85 4.94 12.24
C ALA A 810 -5.63 4.26 13.37
N LEU A 811 -6.95 4.23 13.25
CA LEU A 811 -7.88 3.80 14.27
C LEU A 811 -8.38 2.38 13.98
N LEU A 812 -8.23 1.48 14.95
CA LEU A 812 -8.87 0.17 14.90
C LEU A 812 -10.24 0.27 15.56
N MET A 813 -11.30 0.05 14.77
CA MET A 813 -12.68 0.14 15.25
C MET A 813 -13.25 -1.25 15.57
N ASP A 814 -14.17 -1.31 16.53
CA ASP A 814 -14.98 -2.52 16.78
C ASP A 814 -16.17 -2.56 15.80
N PRO A 815 -16.23 -3.53 14.87
CA PRO A 815 -17.32 -3.61 13.89
C PRO A 815 -18.72 -3.71 14.49
N ALA A 816 -18.86 -4.13 15.76
CA ALA A 816 -20.16 -4.23 16.42
C ALA A 816 -20.79 -2.85 16.74
N ASN A 817 -19.95 -1.82 16.88
CA ASN A 817 -20.33 -0.51 17.40
C ASN A 817 -19.76 0.68 16.59
N ASP A 818 -18.93 0.44 15.58
CA ASP A 818 -18.27 1.48 14.79
C ASP A 818 -19.23 2.47 14.13
N THR A 819 -20.41 2.03 13.69
CA THR A 819 -21.45 2.90 13.09
C THR A 819 -22.47 3.43 14.10
N LYS A 820 -22.27 3.15 15.39
CA LYS A 820 -23.14 3.56 16.50
C LYS A 820 -22.43 4.56 17.44
N GLY A 821 -21.35 5.18 16.97
CA GLY A 821 -20.51 6.06 17.78
C GLY A 821 -19.61 5.30 18.77
N GLY A 822 -19.24 4.05 18.51
CA GLY A 822 -18.23 3.36 19.32
C GLY A 822 -16.88 4.10 19.30
N LEU A 823 -16.19 4.12 20.44
CA LEU A 823 -14.81 4.60 20.51
C LEU A 823 -13.87 3.62 19.79
N PRO A 824 -12.72 4.08 19.28
CA PRO A 824 -11.71 3.17 18.74
C PRO A 824 -11.20 2.22 19.82
N ILE A 825 -10.91 0.98 19.42
CA ILE A 825 -10.20 0.02 20.25
C ILE A 825 -8.74 0.46 20.40
N SER A 826 -8.10 0.90 19.32
CA SER A 826 -6.74 1.42 19.36
C SER A 826 -6.56 2.56 18.36
N ALA A 827 -5.51 3.33 18.58
CA ALA A 827 -5.11 4.47 17.76
C ALA A 827 -3.58 4.45 17.62
N ASP A 828 -3.10 4.11 16.43
CA ASP A 828 -1.68 4.00 16.12
C ASP A 828 -1.16 5.34 15.60
N SER A 829 -0.11 5.87 16.23
CA SER A 829 0.57 7.10 15.82
C SER A 829 1.21 6.96 14.43
N LEU A 830 0.91 7.92 13.54
CA LEU A 830 1.53 8.03 12.22
C LEU A 830 2.58 9.15 12.16
N TYR A 831 2.91 9.81 13.27
CA TYR A 831 3.85 10.94 13.29
C TYR A 831 5.24 10.59 12.76
N GLY A 832 5.68 9.33 12.93
CA GLY A 832 6.97 8.87 12.41
C GLY A 832 6.94 8.49 10.93
N ILE A 833 5.77 8.21 10.36
CA ILE A 833 5.58 7.88 8.93
C ILE A 833 5.27 9.16 8.13
N ILE A 834 4.45 10.04 8.71
CA ILE A 834 4.01 11.32 8.15
C ILE A 834 4.50 12.44 9.08
N PRO A 835 5.81 12.73 9.13
CA PRO A 835 6.37 13.74 10.03
C PRO A 835 6.01 15.17 9.60
N THR A 836 5.84 16.02 10.60
CA THR A 836 5.56 17.47 10.43
C THR A 836 6.66 18.21 9.67
N SER A 837 7.89 17.72 9.71
CA SER A 837 9.04 18.30 9.00
C SER A 837 8.90 18.26 7.47
N LEU A 838 8.12 17.32 6.91
CA LEU A 838 7.92 17.21 5.45
C LEU A 838 7.17 18.41 4.85
N PHE A 839 6.32 19.08 5.64
CA PHE A 839 5.37 20.07 5.13
C PHE A 839 5.60 21.49 5.66
N GLY A 840 6.75 21.75 6.32
CA GLY A 840 7.19 23.05 6.85
C GLY A 840 6.07 24.04 7.24
N ALA A 841 5.49 23.81 8.42
CA ALA A 841 4.36 24.54 9.06
C ALA A 841 2.93 23.99 8.83
N ASN A 842 2.82 22.69 8.50
CA ASN A 842 1.69 21.77 8.81
C ASN A 842 0.31 22.13 8.26
N ARG A 843 -0.07 21.66 7.06
CA ARG A 843 -1.46 21.71 6.56
C ARG A 843 -1.79 20.52 5.64
N THR A 844 -2.17 19.35 6.17
CA THR A 844 -2.75 18.29 5.29
C THR A 844 -4.14 18.74 4.88
N ILE A 845 -4.49 18.74 3.60
CA ILE A 845 -5.80 19.18 3.11
C ILE A 845 -6.67 18.04 2.57
N ASP A 846 -6.03 16.96 2.12
CA ASP A 846 -6.73 15.76 1.68
C ASP A 846 -5.79 14.55 1.74
N LEU A 847 -6.36 13.36 1.94
CA LEU A 847 -5.62 12.10 2.03
C LEU A 847 -6.46 10.97 1.44
N ASP A 848 -5.85 10.06 0.69
CA ASP A 848 -6.54 8.90 0.13
C ASP A 848 -5.54 7.77 -0.18
N PHE A 849 -6.01 6.52 -0.22
CA PHE A 849 -5.20 5.37 -0.60
C PHE A 849 -5.41 5.01 -2.07
N GLY A 850 -4.30 4.91 -2.82
CA GLY A 850 -4.34 4.50 -4.21
C GLY A 850 -4.61 3.01 -4.40
N PRO A 851 -4.95 2.57 -5.63
CA PRO A 851 -5.10 1.15 -5.97
C PRO A 851 -3.79 0.35 -5.84
N ASP A 852 -2.65 1.03 -5.78
CA ASP A 852 -1.33 0.46 -5.50
C ASP A 852 -1.06 0.22 -4.00
N GLY A 853 -1.97 0.69 -3.13
CA GLY A 853 -1.90 0.54 -1.68
C GLY A 853 -0.98 1.55 -0.99
N ASP A 854 -0.52 2.58 -1.71
CA ASP A 854 0.21 3.72 -1.16
C ASP A 854 -0.76 4.77 -0.61
N LEU A 855 -0.35 5.50 0.44
CA LEU A 855 -1.10 6.65 0.94
C LEU A 855 -0.67 7.92 0.21
N TYR A 856 -1.64 8.65 -0.35
CA TYR A 856 -1.46 9.93 -0.99
C TYR A 856 -1.92 11.04 -0.07
N VAL A 857 -1.16 12.13 -0.01
CA VAL A 857 -1.45 13.28 0.86
C VAL A 857 -1.28 14.57 0.07
N ALA A 858 -2.35 15.35 -0.02
CA ALA A 858 -2.32 16.72 -0.48
C ALA A 858 -1.95 17.64 0.69
N SER A 859 -0.94 18.47 0.50
CA SER A 859 -0.50 19.44 1.49
C SER A 859 -0.64 20.87 1.00
N TYR A 860 -1.01 21.73 1.94
CA TYR A 860 -1.12 23.17 1.80
C TYR A 860 0.04 23.87 2.51
N SER A 861 0.26 25.17 2.27
CA SER A 861 1.35 25.90 2.91
C SER A 861 1.04 27.37 3.29
N GLY A 862 1.82 27.89 4.26
CA GLY A 862 1.75 29.28 4.74
C GLY A 862 0.57 29.58 5.68
N SER A 863 0.32 30.86 5.96
CA SER A 863 -0.93 31.36 6.55
C SER A 863 -1.88 31.77 5.42
N ASN A 864 -3.12 31.29 5.48
CA ASN A 864 -4.26 31.73 4.65
C ASN A 864 -4.04 31.77 3.13
N PHE A 865 -4.32 30.63 2.49
CA PHE A 865 -4.61 30.51 1.07
C PHE A 865 -3.52 31.06 0.11
N THR A 866 -2.28 30.52 0.16
CA THR A 866 -1.14 30.94 -0.68
C THR A 866 -0.56 29.77 -1.49
N ILE A 867 -0.07 30.06 -2.71
CA ILE A 867 0.43 29.06 -3.68
C ILE A 867 1.97 29.06 -3.84
N SER A 868 2.69 29.77 -2.97
CA SER A 868 4.02 30.30 -3.28
C SER A 868 5.20 29.70 -2.51
N ASN A 869 5.07 28.51 -1.91
CA ASN A 869 6.24 27.86 -1.29
C ASN A 869 6.31 26.35 -1.58
N ASN A 870 7.47 25.77 -1.29
CA ASN A 870 7.83 24.38 -1.58
C ASN A 870 7.00 23.32 -0.82
N ASN A 871 6.08 23.72 0.06
CA ASN A 871 5.33 22.79 0.91
C ASN A 871 3.89 22.56 0.43
N THR A 872 3.42 23.28 -0.60
CA THR A 872 2.17 22.93 -1.28
C THR A 872 2.44 21.84 -2.34
N GLY A 873 1.65 20.76 -2.34
CA GLY A 873 1.79 19.71 -3.35
C GLY A 873 1.20 18.35 -2.95
N LEU A 874 1.45 17.35 -3.79
CA LEU A 874 1.08 15.96 -3.55
C LEU A 874 2.27 15.13 -3.09
N TRP A 875 2.03 14.26 -2.13
CA TRP A 875 2.99 13.34 -1.53
C TRP A 875 2.47 11.92 -1.57
N LYS A 876 3.38 10.96 -1.73
CA LYS A 876 3.10 9.52 -1.70
C LYS A 876 3.93 8.86 -0.62
N PHE A 877 3.30 8.00 0.18
CA PHE A 877 3.92 7.23 1.26
C PHE A 877 3.83 5.74 0.95
N SER A 878 4.95 5.18 0.52
CA SER A 878 5.08 3.77 0.11
C SER A 878 5.70 2.92 1.20
N TYR A 879 5.20 1.71 1.41
CA TYR A 879 5.85 0.74 2.28
C TYR A 879 7.03 0.06 1.57
N VAL A 880 8.18 0.02 2.23
CA VAL A 880 9.45 -0.51 1.70
C VAL A 880 10.10 -1.53 2.65
N GLY A 881 9.40 -1.93 3.72
CA GLY A 881 9.91 -2.92 4.69
C GLY A 881 9.95 -4.36 4.15
N GLY A 882 9.31 -4.61 3.01
CA GLY A 882 9.19 -5.94 2.39
C GLY A 882 8.24 -6.88 3.13
N ASP A 883 8.15 -8.10 2.62
CA ASP A 883 7.12 -9.07 2.99
C ASP A 883 7.24 -9.64 4.41
N ASP A 884 6.15 -10.31 4.83
CA ASP A 884 6.04 -11.04 6.09
C ASP A 884 7.07 -12.16 6.20
N THR A 885 7.68 -12.27 7.39
CA THR A 885 8.75 -13.23 7.68
C THR A 885 8.24 -14.42 8.50
N PRO A 886 8.93 -15.56 8.42
CA PRO A 886 10.02 -15.86 7.49
C PRO A 886 9.50 -16.17 6.09
N GLY A 887 10.14 -15.62 5.06
CA GLY A 887 9.90 -15.99 3.67
C GLY A 887 10.84 -17.11 3.20
N PRO A 888 10.63 -17.67 2.01
CA PRO A 888 11.59 -18.56 1.38
C PRO A 888 12.92 -17.85 1.08
N ASP A 889 14.04 -18.56 1.24
CA ASP A 889 15.42 -18.11 1.01
C ASP A 889 16.23 -19.19 0.26
N PRO A 890 15.83 -19.53 -0.98
CA PRO A 890 16.49 -20.57 -1.74
C PRO A 890 17.94 -20.18 -2.07
N GLN A 891 18.85 -21.11 -1.83
CA GLN A 891 20.26 -21.03 -2.16
C GLN A 891 20.59 -22.12 -3.19
N ALA A 892 21.46 -21.81 -4.15
CA ALA A 892 21.89 -22.75 -5.18
C ALA A 892 23.42 -22.72 -5.32
N ALA A 893 24.02 -23.90 -5.50
CA ALA A 893 25.45 -24.05 -5.74
C ALA A 893 25.68 -25.12 -6.81
N THR A 894 26.32 -24.72 -7.90
CA THR A 894 26.73 -25.63 -8.98
C THR A 894 27.89 -26.50 -8.50
N THR A 895 27.75 -27.83 -8.55
CA THR A 895 28.77 -28.79 -8.05
C THR A 895 29.51 -29.52 -9.16
N THR A 896 28.89 -29.70 -10.32
CA THR A 896 29.53 -30.21 -11.55
C THR A 896 29.05 -29.39 -12.75
N SER A 897 29.44 -29.74 -13.97
CA SER A 897 28.98 -29.03 -15.18
C SER A 897 27.47 -29.03 -15.40
N THR A 898 26.72 -29.94 -14.75
CA THR A 898 25.26 -30.07 -14.92
C THR A 898 24.48 -30.25 -13.62
N MET A 899 25.14 -30.62 -12.52
CA MET A 899 24.48 -30.80 -11.21
C MET A 899 24.53 -29.54 -10.37
N VAL A 900 23.37 -29.17 -9.82
CA VAL A 900 23.20 -28.05 -8.88
C VAL A 900 22.59 -28.58 -7.59
N ASN A 901 23.20 -28.22 -6.46
CA ASN A 901 22.65 -28.46 -5.14
C ASN A 901 21.88 -27.22 -4.67
N PHE A 902 20.69 -27.45 -4.14
CA PHE A 902 19.80 -26.44 -3.59
C PHE A 902 19.64 -26.66 -2.10
N ASN A 903 19.55 -25.57 -1.35
CA ASN A 903 19.14 -25.61 0.04
C ASN A 903 18.21 -24.44 0.35
N ILE A 904 17.44 -24.57 1.41
CA ILE A 904 16.41 -23.60 1.79
C ILE A 904 16.97 -22.35 2.47
N GLY A 905 18.30 -22.20 2.59
CA GLY A 905 18.92 -21.09 3.30
C GLY A 905 18.31 -20.89 4.69
N LYS A 906 17.86 -19.67 4.96
CA LYS A 906 17.23 -19.26 6.22
C LYS A 906 15.69 -19.32 6.18
N SER A 907 15.11 -20.13 5.29
CA SER A 907 13.66 -20.30 5.20
C SER A 907 13.07 -20.85 6.50
N GLY A 908 11.90 -20.33 6.87
CA GLY A 908 11.05 -20.96 7.88
C GLY A 908 10.27 -22.14 7.32
N GLY A 909 9.10 -22.42 7.89
CA GLY A 909 8.18 -23.46 7.44
C GLY A 909 8.45 -24.84 8.04
N ILE A 910 7.58 -25.76 7.68
CA ILE A 910 7.57 -27.16 8.12
C ILE A 910 7.69 -28.15 6.96
N SER A 911 7.53 -27.70 5.72
CA SER A 911 7.69 -28.51 4.51
C SER A 911 8.19 -27.68 3.33
N TYR A 912 8.91 -28.33 2.40
CA TYR A 912 9.67 -27.70 1.32
C TYR A 912 9.51 -28.48 0.02
N ALA A 913 9.12 -27.80 -1.05
CA ALA A 913 9.03 -28.33 -2.40
C ALA A 913 9.83 -27.46 -3.37
N TRP A 914 10.44 -28.08 -4.37
CA TRP A 914 11.23 -27.44 -5.41
C TRP A 914 10.64 -27.77 -6.77
N THR A 915 10.54 -26.77 -7.64
CA THR A 915 10.22 -26.94 -9.06
C THR A 915 11.32 -26.30 -9.91
N PHE A 916 11.74 -26.99 -10.97
CA PHE A 916 12.79 -26.53 -11.87
C PHE A 916 12.19 -26.12 -13.23
N ASP A 917 12.80 -25.15 -13.90
CA ASP A 917 12.30 -24.61 -15.17
C ASP A 917 12.33 -25.60 -16.35
N ASP A 918 13.06 -26.71 -16.21
CA ASP A 918 13.07 -27.84 -17.15
C ASP A 918 11.98 -28.90 -16.84
N GLY A 919 11.09 -28.60 -15.90
CA GLY A 919 9.96 -29.45 -15.52
C GLY A 919 10.26 -30.46 -14.40
N GLY A 920 11.48 -30.47 -13.84
CA GLY A 920 11.82 -31.31 -12.70
C GLY A 920 11.16 -30.85 -11.38
N THR A 921 11.10 -31.74 -10.40
CA THR A 921 10.64 -31.42 -9.03
C THR A 921 11.46 -32.14 -7.97
N ALA A 922 11.60 -31.56 -6.78
CA ALA A 922 12.19 -32.20 -5.60
C ALA A 922 11.50 -31.76 -4.31
N THR A 923 11.77 -32.43 -3.19
CA THR A 923 11.22 -32.08 -1.87
C THR A 923 12.30 -32.15 -0.81
N GLY A 924 12.18 -31.34 0.25
CA GLY A 924 13.11 -31.33 1.38
C GLY A 924 13.91 -30.04 1.50
N ALA A 925 14.55 -29.88 2.67
CA ALA A 925 15.37 -28.71 2.99
C ALA A 925 16.65 -28.61 2.12
N THR A 926 17.09 -29.75 1.58
CA THR A 926 18.12 -29.84 0.56
C THR A 926 17.57 -30.61 -0.64
N ALA A 927 18.01 -30.25 -1.84
CA ALA A 927 17.68 -30.93 -3.08
C ALA A 927 18.88 -30.89 -4.03
N SER A 928 18.92 -31.81 -4.99
CA SER A 928 19.90 -31.81 -6.08
C SER A 928 19.15 -31.99 -7.39
N HIS A 929 19.53 -31.23 -8.42
CA HIS A 929 18.94 -31.33 -9.76
C HIS A 929 20.02 -31.32 -10.83
N ILE A 930 19.81 -32.09 -11.90
CA ILE A 930 20.73 -32.18 -13.04
C ILE A 930 20.07 -31.50 -14.24
N TYR A 931 20.60 -30.36 -14.65
CA TYR A 931 20.16 -29.66 -15.84
C TYR A 931 20.77 -30.29 -17.10
N LYS A 932 19.93 -30.57 -18.10
CA LYS A 932 20.36 -31.24 -19.35
C LYS A 932 21.06 -30.29 -20.32
N THR A 933 20.82 -29.00 -20.19
CA THR A 933 21.37 -27.94 -21.02
C THR A 933 22.20 -27.01 -20.14
N GLY A 934 23.28 -26.46 -20.68
CA GLY A 934 23.92 -25.30 -20.05
C GLY A 934 23.12 -24.03 -20.32
N GLY A 935 23.26 -23.05 -19.44
CA GLY A 935 22.54 -21.79 -19.49
C GLY A 935 22.11 -21.30 -18.10
N THR A 936 21.38 -20.18 -18.09
CA THR A 936 20.72 -19.66 -16.90
C THR A 936 19.45 -20.44 -16.65
N HIS A 937 19.36 -21.08 -15.48
CA HIS A 937 18.20 -21.85 -15.06
C HIS A 937 17.57 -21.27 -13.80
N LYS A 938 16.25 -21.47 -13.66
CA LYS A 938 15.46 -21.02 -12.53
C LYS A 938 14.90 -22.21 -11.74
N ALA A 939 15.11 -22.19 -10.43
CA ALA A 939 14.47 -23.11 -9.49
C ALA A 939 13.58 -22.33 -8.53
N THR A 940 12.37 -22.82 -8.27
CA THR A 940 11.42 -22.22 -7.33
C THR A 940 11.33 -23.07 -6.08
N LEU A 941 11.65 -22.49 -4.92
CA LEU A 941 11.36 -23.09 -3.62
C LEU A 941 9.97 -22.66 -3.17
N THR A 942 9.12 -23.62 -2.85
CA THR A 942 7.83 -23.43 -2.19
C THR A 942 7.91 -23.95 -0.75
N VAL A 943 7.69 -23.06 0.22
CA VAL A 943 7.68 -23.36 1.65
C VAL A 943 6.23 -23.44 2.12
N THR A 944 5.91 -24.49 2.88
CA THR A 944 4.62 -24.62 3.59
C THR A 944 4.83 -24.39 5.08
N TYR A 945 3.99 -23.56 5.68
CA TYR A 945 4.03 -23.17 7.09
C TYR A 945 3.02 -23.98 7.92
N ALA A 946 3.14 -23.91 9.25
CA ALA A 946 2.33 -24.69 10.18
C ALA A 946 0.84 -24.31 10.16
N ASP A 947 0.49 -23.13 9.65
CA ASP A 947 -0.88 -22.71 9.41
C ASP A 947 -1.40 -23.06 8.01
N ASN A 948 -0.69 -23.94 7.28
CA ASN A 948 -0.95 -24.39 5.91
C ASN A 948 -0.84 -23.29 4.84
N THR A 949 -0.38 -22.08 5.19
CA THR A 949 -0.04 -21.09 4.18
C THR A 949 1.20 -21.54 3.40
N THR A 950 1.32 -21.11 2.16
CA THR A 950 2.50 -21.36 1.32
C THR A 950 3.10 -20.04 0.84
N SER A 951 4.42 -20.03 0.64
CA SER A 951 5.13 -18.93 0.00
C SER A 951 6.21 -19.49 -0.90
N SER A 952 6.48 -18.83 -2.02
CA SER A 952 7.47 -19.30 -2.99
C SER A 952 8.46 -18.20 -3.36
N LYS A 953 9.71 -18.59 -3.66
CA LYS A 953 10.75 -17.70 -4.17
C LYS A 953 11.63 -18.44 -5.16
N ASP A 954 12.03 -17.73 -6.20
CA ASP A 954 12.94 -18.23 -7.22
C ASP A 954 14.41 -18.02 -6.82
N VAL A 955 15.27 -18.95 -7.23
CA VAL A 955 16.72 -18.78 -7.29
C VAL A 955 17.19 -19.09 -8.70
N THR A 956 18.08 -18.24 -9.21
CA THR A 956 18.69 -18.41 -10.52
C THR A 956 20.06 -19.07 -10.33
N VAL A 957 20.38 -20.05 -11.18
CA VAL A 957 21.68 -20.72 -11.22
C VAL A 957 22.21 -20.74 -12.64
N GLU A 958 23.53 -20.56 -12.78
CA GLU A 958 24.21 -20.68 -14.05
C GLU A 958 24.86 -22.06 -14.17
N VAL A 959 24.46 -22.79 -15.21
CA VAL A 959 24.96 -24.13 -15.52
C VAL A 959 25.90 -24.01 -16.73
N PRO A 960 27.19 -24.39 -16.61
CA PRO A 960 28.13 -24.30 -17.73
C PRO A 960 27.67 -25.08 -18.97
N PRO A 961 27.91 -24.60 -20.19
CA PRO A 961 27.65 -25.37 -21.41
C PRO A 961 28.53 -26.62 -21.46
N THR A 962 27.93 -27.77 -21.79
CA THR A 962 28.66 -29.00 -22.08
C THR A 962 29.43 -28.87 -23.38
N VAL A 963 30.77 -28.90 -23.32
CA VAL A 963 31.66 -28.98 -24.49
C VAL A 963 32.02 -30.44 -24.73
N SER A 964 31.48 -31.06 -25.78
CA SER A 964 31.91 -32.38 -26.25
C SER A 964 32.73 -32.23 -27.53
N THR A 965 33.94 -32.79 -27.54
CA THR A 965 34.83 -32.90 -28.70
C THR A 965 34.95 -34.36 -29.12
N THR A 966 34.88 -34.63 -30.42
CA THR A 966 35.14 -35.95 -30.99
C THR A 966 36.49 -35.88 -31.70
N ILE A 967 37.47 -36.69 -31.28
CA ILE A 967 38.71 -36.87 -32.03
C ILE A 967 38.47 -37.99 -33.05
N GLY A 968 38.56 -37.66 -34.33
CA GLY A 968 38.37 -38.61 -35.42
C GLY A 968 39.56 -38.61 -36.39
N ALA A 969 39.76 -39.73 -37.06
CA ALA A 969 40.67 -39.87 -38.20
C ALA A 969 39.96 -40.61 -39.33
N THR A 970 40.31 -40.30 -40.57
CA THR A 970 39.74 -40.89 -41.78
C THR A 970 40.79 -41.75 -42.47
N VAL A 971 40.43 -42.97 -42.87
CA VAL A 971 41.28 -43.84 -43.70
C VAL A 971 40.87 -43.70 -45.16
N THR A 972 41.80 -43.32 -46.03
CA THR A 972 41.55 -43.22 -47.48
C THR A 972 41.43 -44.62 -48.09
N PRO A 973 40.40 -44.90 -48.92
CA PRO A 973 40.30 -46.16 -49.65
C PRO A 973 41.55 -46.36 -50.51
N THR A 974 42.32 -47.41 -50.23
CA THR A 974 43.58 -47.71 -50.90
C THR A 974 43.56 -49.16 -51.34
N LEU A 975 43.76 -49.39 -52.64
CA LEU A 975 44.09 -50.68 -53.23
C LEU A 975 45.44 -50.47 -53.93
N SER A 976 46.49 -51.11 -53.42
CA SER A 976 47.83 -51.04 -53.96
C SER A 976 48.36 -52.44 -54.22
N LEU A 977 48.81 -52.68 -55.44
CA LEU A 977 49.51 -53.88 -55.86
C LEU A 977 50.85 -53.45 -56.46
N VAL A 978 51.94 -53.87 -55.84
CA VAL A 978 53.30 -53.61 -56.33
C VAL A 978 53.96 -54.94 -56.66
N LEU A 979 54.31 -55.16 -57.92
CA LEU A 979 55.07 -56.33 -58.34
C LEU A 979 56.57 -56.11 -58.11
N GLY A 980 57.30 -57.19 -57.81
CA GLY A 980 58.74 -57.16 -57.60
C GLY A 980 59.50 -56.65 -58.83
N ALA A 981 60.59 -55.93 -58.61
CA ALA A 981 61.34 -55.24 -59.67
C ALA A 981 62.02 -56.15 -60.70
N THR A 982 62.09 -57.47 -60.45
CA THR A 982 62.70 -58.44 -61.36
C THR A 982 61.63 -59.33 -61.99
N ALA A 983 61.56 -59.31 -63.32
CA ALA A 983 60.67 -60.20 -64.06
C ALA A 983 61.08 -61.67 -63.87
N PRO A 984 60.12 -62.59 -63.62
CA PRO A 984 60.42 -64.01 -63.44
C PRO A 984 60.92 -64.64 -64.74
N GLY A 985 62.02 -65.38 -64.68
CA GLY A 985 62.59 -66.08 -65.83
C GLY A 985 62.62 -67.59 -65.62
N PHE A 986 62.15 -68.36 -66.60
CA PHE A 986 62.17 -69.82 -66.58
C PHE A 986 63.55 -70.45 -66.87
N GLY A 987 64.55 -69.63 -67.21
CA GLY A 987 65.86 -70.08 -67.66
C GLY A 987 65.83 -70.66 -69.08
N GLN A 988 66.80 -71.53 -69.40
CA GLN A 988 66.96 -72.11 -70.72
C GLN A 988 66.11 -73.39 -70.89
N PHE A 989 65.22 -73.40 -71.88
CA PHE A 989 64.49 -74.60 -72.28
C PHE A 989 65.39 -75.57 -73.05
N VAL A 990 65.22 -76.87 -72.80
CA VAL A 990 66.00 -77.95 -73.42
C VAL A 990 65.10 -78.72 -74.37
N ALA A 991 65.44 -78.74 -75.66
CA ALA A 991 64.66 -79.44 -76.67
C ALA A 991 64.73 -80.97 -76.49
N GLY A 992 63.64 -81.67 -76.80
CA GLY A 992 63.58 -83.13 -76.77
C GLY A 992 63.31 -83.77 -75.40
N VAL A 993 63.19 -82.98 -74.32
CA VAL A 993 63.05 -83.48 -72.95
C VAL A 993 61.74 -83.00 -72.33
N ALA A 994 60.92 -83.92 -71.82
CA ALA A 994 59.75 -83.56 -71.05
C ALA A 994 60.18 -83.01 -69.68
N LYS A 995 59.95 -81.71 -69.44
CA LYS A 995 60.31 -81.04 -68.18
C LYS A 995 59.39 -79.85 -67.90
N THR A 996 59.09 -79.65 -66.63
CA THR A 996 58.44 -78.42 -66.16
C THR A 996 59.49 -77.45 -65.65
N TYR A 997 59.39 -76.21 -66.09
CA TYR A 997 60.26 -75.13 -65.70
C TYR A 997 59.52 -74.19 -64.76
N ASP A 998 60.11 -73.89 -63.63
CA ASP A 998 59.55 -73.01 -62.61
C ASP A 998 60.19 -71.61 -62.68
N ALA A 999 59.39 -70.58 -62.43
CA ALA A 999 59.85 -69.22 -62.22
C ALA A 999 59.02 -68.56 -61.11
N GLN A 1000 59.57 -67.55 -60.44
CA GLN A 1000 58.82 -66.82 -59.42
C GLN A 1000 59.23 -65.36 -59.32
N THR A 1001 58.32 -64.53 -58.82
CA THR A 1001 58.56 -63.15 -58.41
C THR A 1001 57.72 -62.84 -57.17
N THR A 1002 57.88 -61.65 -56.60
CA THR A 1002 57.11 -61.22 -55.43
C THR A 1002 56.07 -60.16 -55.81
N ALA A 1003 55.07 -60.00 -54.96
CA ALA A 1003 54.13 -58.90 -54.99
C ALA A 1003 53.85 -58.43 -53.56
N ASP A 1004 53.60 -57.15 -53.38
CA ASP A 1004 53.18 -56.55 -52.11
C ASP A 1004 51.77 -55.96 -52.28
N ILE A 1005 50.87 -56.31 -51.35
CA ILE A 1005 49.45 -55.96 -51.42
C ILE A 1005 49.02 -55.16 -50.20
N VAL A 1006 48.37 -54.03 -50.47
CA VAL A 1006 47.65 -53.22 -49.46
C VAL A 1006 46.21 -53.05 -49.94
N SER A 1007 45.24 -53.37 -49.08
CA SER A 1007 43.84 -53.05 -49.29
C SER A 1007 43.19 -52.57 -48.00
N THR A 1008 42.59 -51.39 -48.01
CA THR A 1008 41.72 -50.92 -46.92
C THR A 1008 40.25 -51.29 -47.15
N ALA A 1009 39.95 -52.05 -48.21
CA ALA A 1009 38.62 -52.59 -48.46
C ALA A 1009 38.45 -53.96 -47.78
N GLY A 1010 37.27 -54.22 -47.24
CA GLY A 1010 36.97 -55.49 -46.56
C GLY A 1010 36.83 -56.71 -47.47
N ASN A 1011 37.07 -56.60 -48.78
CA ASN A 1011 36.86 -57.70 -49.75
C ASN A 1011 37.63 -57.51 -51.07
N ALA A 1012 38.94 -57.80 -51.10
CA ALA A 1012 39.78 -57.69 -52.30
C ALA A 1012 40.14 -59.04 -52.93
N THR A 1013 40.46 -59.07 -54.23
CA THR A 1013 40.90 -60.27 -54.95
C THR A 1013 42.04 -59.93 -55.91
N LEU A 1014 43.10 -60.76 -55.87
CA LEU A 1014 44.21 -60.72 -56.81
C LEU A 1014 43.97 -61.73 -57.93
N THR A 1015 43.99 -61.26 -59.18
CA THR A 1015 43.83 -62.10 -60.38
C THR A 1015 44.97 -61.91 -61.36
N VAL A 1016 45.21 -62.90 -62.23
CA VAL A 1016 46.13 -62.80 -63.37
C VAL A 1016 45.42 -63.18 -64.67
N SER A 1017 45.72 -62.47 -65.75
CA SER A 1017 45.25 -62.81 -67.10
C SER A 1017 46.31 -62.45 -68.14
N ASP A 1018 46.23 -63.09 -69.30
CA ASP A 1018 46.93 -62.65 -70.49
C ASP A 1018 45.93 -62.06 -71.49
N ILE A 1019 45.74 -60.75 -71.42
CA ILE A 1019 44.82 -60.02 -72.30
C ILE A 1019 45.37 -59.81 -73.73
N GLY A 1020 46.56 -60.33 -74.03
CA GLY A 1020 47.14 -60.23 -75.37
C GLY A 1020 46.33 -60.99 -76.41
N THR A 1021 46.27 -60.49 -77.65
CA THR A 1021 45.46 -61.11 -78.72
C THR A 1021 46.15 -62.27 -79.44
N ILE A 1022 47.43 -62.53 -79.16
CA ILE A 1022 48.22 -63.59 -79.79
C ILE A 1022 48.54 -64.69 -78.77
N ALA A 1023 47.92 -65.86 -78.98
CA ALA A 1023 48.01 -67.07 -78.16
C ALA A 1023 47.94 -66.81 -76.64
N PRO A 1024 46.79 -66.34 -76.13
CA PRO A 1024 46.63 -65.97 -74.73
C PRO A 1024 46.96 -67.12 -73.78
N GLY A 1025 47.82 -66.86 -72.80
CA GLY A 1025 48.26 -67.83 -71.80
C GLY A 1025 49.49 -68.63 -72.20
N HIS A 1026 49.99 -68.52 -73.43
CA HIS A 1026 51.12 -69.31 -73.93
C HIS A 1026 52.34 -68.43 -74.20
N LEU A 1027 53.53 -68.90 -73.84
CA LEU A 1027 54.75 -68.21 -74.23
C LEU A 1027 54.93 -68.26 -75.75
N VAL A 1028 55.33 -67.13 -76.34
CA VAL A 1028 55.56 -66.99 -77.78
C VAL A 1028 56.98 -66.54 -78.08
N ASN A 1029 57.54 -66.99 -79.20
CA ASN A 1029 58.85 -66.58 -79.70
C ASN A 1029 58.71 -65.77 -80.99
N GLY A 1030 59.48 -64.68 -81.07
CA GLY A 1030 59.35 -63.65 -82.11
C GLY A 1030 58.01 -62.89 -81.99
N ASN A 1031 57.51 -62.34 -83.09
CA ASN A 1031 56.23 -61.62 -83.12
C ASN A 1031 55.00 -62.57 -83.07
N GLY A 1032 55.08 -63.71 -82.39
CA GLY A 1032 53.98 -64.66 -82.25
C GLY A 1032 53.93 -65.78 -83.28
N THR A 1033 54.98 -65.98 -84.07
CA THR A 1033 55.02 -66.98 -85.15
C THR A 1033 55.33 -68.40 -84.67
N SER A 1034 55.71 -68.58 -83.41
CA SER A 1034 55.89 -69.89 -82.77
C SER A 1034 55.43 -69.83 -81.32
N VAL A 1035 54.53 -70.74 -80.94
CA VAL A 1035 53.79 -70.74 -79.66
C VAL A 1035 54.05 -72.07 -78.96
N LEU A 1036 54.34 -72.03 -77.66
CA LEU A 1036 54.45 -73.26 -76.87
C LEU A 1036 53.08 -73.93 -76.70
N ALA A 1037 53.03 -75.25 -76.85
CA ALA A 1037 51.78 -75.99 -76.85
C ALA A 1037 51.04 -75.93 -75.50
N GLN A 1038 51.76 -75.88 -74.39
CA GLN A 1038 51.18 -75.81 -73.04
C GLN A 1038 51.09 -74.36 -72.55
N ALA A 1039 50.01 -74.04 -71.86
CA ALA A 1039 49.83 -72.74 -71.23
C ALA A 1039 50.81 -72.57 -70.05
N ILE A 1040 51.15 -71.32 -69.77
CA ILE A 1040 51.80 -70.92 -68.52
C ILE A 1040 50.81 -71.19 -67.41
N LYS A 1041 51.24 -71.89 -66.37
CA LYS A 1041 50.45 -72.04 -65.14
C LYS A 1041 50.91 -71.01 -64.12
N ALA A 1042 49.98 -70.43 -63.38
CA ALA A 1042 50.28 -69.48 -62.31
C ALA A 1042 49.62 -69.90 -61.00
N ARG A 1043 50.25 -69.52 -59.89
CA ARG A 1043 49.66 -69.51 -58.55
C ARG A 1043 50.26 -68.39 -57.72
N ALA A 1044 49.62 -68.08 -56.60
CA ALA A 1044 50.16 -67.15 -55.61
C ALA A 1044 50.04 -67.75 -54.21
N THR A 1045 51.07 -67.53 -53.38
CA THR A 1045 51.07 -67.98 -51.98
C THR A 1045 51.44 -66.83 -51.07
N ASN A 1046 50.84 -66.80 -49.89
CA ASN A 1046 51.20 -65.93 -48.79
C ASN A 1046 51.17 -66.72 -47.49
N VAL A 1047 51.36 -66.06 -46.34
CA VAL A 1047 51.36 -66.74 -45.04
C VAL A 1047 50.04 -67.45 -44.77
N ALA A 1048 48.90 -66.87 -45.16
CA ALA A 1048 47.57 -67.43 -44.94
C ALA A 1048 47.23 -68.60 -45.90
N ASN A 1049 47.78 -68.56 -47.11
CA ASN A 1049 47.57 -69.55 -48.17
C ASN A 1049 48.94 -70.07 -48.64
N PRO A 1050 49.64 -70.86 -47.81
CA PRO A 1050 51.02 -71.26 -48.07
C PRO A 1050 51.16 -72.28 -49.20
N SER A 1051 50.06 -72.87 -49.67
CA SER A 1051 50.06 -73.86 -50.76
C SER A 1051 48.79 -73.78 -51.60
N THR A 1052 48.82 -72.94 -52.64
CA THR A 1052 47.78 -72.88 -53.67
C THR A 1052 48.15 -73.78 -54.86
N THR A 1053 47.15 -74.10 -55.70
CA THR A 1053 47.34 -74.99 -56.85
C THR A 1053 47.66 -74.19 -58.10
N PHE A 1054 48.58 -74.69 -58.94
CA PHE A 1054 48.85 -74.09 -60.26
C PHE A 1054 47.66 -74.31 -61.20
N ALA A 1055 47.26 -73.24 -61.88
CA ALA A 1055 46.20 -73.28 -62.89
C ALA A 1055 46.64 -72.54 -64.16
N ASP A 1056 46.08 -72.94 -65.31
CA ASP A 1056 46.45 -72.40 -66.61
C ASP A 1056 46.02 -70.93 -66.72
N VAL A 1057 46.95 -70.06 -67.13
CA VAL A 1057 46.66 -68.66 -67.45
C VAL A 1057 45.98 -68.60 -68.81
N SER A 1058 45.00 -67.71 -68.96
CA SER A 1058 44.29 -67.49 -70.21
C SER A 1058 43.90 -66.01 -70.36
N ALA A 1059 43.12 -65.69 -71.39
CA ALA A 1059 42.52 -64.36 -71.54
C ALA A 1059 41.52 -64.01 -70.43
N ASN A 1060 40.93 -65.01 -69.76
CA ASN A 1060 40.04 -64.78 -68.63
C ASN A 1060 40.85 -64.65 -67.32
N PRO A 1061 40.51 -63.70 -66.43
CA PRO A 1061 41.15 -63.56 -65.13
C PRO A 1061 41.07 -64.83 -64.30
N LEU A 1062 42.24 -65.38 -64.00
CA LEU A 1062 42.44 -66.47 -63.05
C LEU A 1062 42.61 -65.86 -61.66
N THR A 1063 41.76 -66.23 -60.71
CA THR A 1063 41.90 -65.84 -59.30
C THR A 1063 43.08 -66.54 -58.65
N LEU A 1064 43.97 -65.73 -58.06
CA LEU A 1064 45.17 -66.20 -57.37
C LEU A 1064 45.01 -66.19 -55.85
N LEU A 1065 44.50 -65.08 -55.28
CA LEU A 1065 44.22 -64.94 -53.83
C LEU A 1065 42.99 -64.07 -53.61
N THR A 1066 42.27 -64.32 -52.52
CA THR A 1066 41.13 -63.51 -52.06
C THR A 1066 41.34 -63.08 -50.61
N TYR A 1067 41.03 -61.82 -50.33
CA TYR A 1067 41.19 -61.16 -49.04
C TYR A 1067 39.80 -60.79 -48.51
N PRO A 1068 39.28 -61.49 -47.49
CA PRO A 1068 37.93 -61.26 -46.97
C PRO A 1068 37.86 -60.13 -45.91
N MET A 1069 38.96 -59.43 -45.68
CA MET A 1069 39.08 -58.29 -44.78
C MET A 1069 40.24 -57.39 -45.23
N GLU A 1070 40.35 -56.20 -44.64
CA GLU A 1070 41.44 -55.27 -44.89
C GLU A 1070 42.82 -55.88 -44.58
N ILE A 1071 43.81 -55.53 -45.41
CA ILE A 1071 45.16 -56.07 -45.33
C ILE A 1071 46.18 -54.96 -45.61
N SER A 1072 47.29 -54.98 -44.88
CA SER A 1072 48.38 -54.01 -45.04
C SER A 1072 49.70 -54.76 -45.21
N HIS A 1073 50.33 -54.58 -46.38
CA HIS A 1073 51.62 -55.16 -46.74
C HIS A 1073 51.65 -56.69 -46.67
N ASP A 1074 50.72 -57.34 -47.34
CA ASP A 1074 50.80 -58.78 -47.53
C ASP A 1074 51.84 -59.11 -48.60
N ALA A 1075 52.92 -59.75 -48.16
CA ALA A 1075 53.99 -60.22 -49.03
C ALA A 1075 53.56 -61.53 -49.72
N VAL A 1076 53.27 -61.41 -51.01
CA VAL A 1076 52.82 -62.51 -51.87
C VAL A 1076 53.97 -63.01 -52.74
N THR A 1077 54.13 -64.33 -52.82
CA THR A 1077 55.01 -64.96 -53.81
C THR A 1077 54.17 -65.43 -54.99
N LEU A 1078 54.45 -64.88 -56.18
CA LEU A 1078 53.84 -65.28 -57.44
C LEU A 1078 54.73 -66.32 -58.12
N GLN A 1079 54.17 -67.48 -58.42
CA GLN A 1079 54.92 -68.59 -59.01
C GLN A 1079 54.30 -68.98 -60.34
N PHE A 1080 55.16 -69.37 -61.27
CA PHE A 1080 54.80 -69.74 -62.63
C PHE A 1080 55.44 -71.06 -63.00
N GLN A 1081 54.74 -71.83 -63.84
CA GLN A 1081 55.23 -73.06 -64.43
C GLN A 1081 55.01 -73.07 -65.92
N GLN A 1082 56.03 -73.49 -66.66
CA GLN A 1082 55.93 -73.82 -68.07
C GLN A 1082 56.28 -75.30 -68.26
N PRO A 1083 55.28 -76.18 -68.43
CA PRO A 1083 55.50 -77.53 -68.88
C PRO A 1083 55.92 -77.53 -70.36
N ILE A 1084 56.92 -78.34 -70.69
CA ILE A 1084 57.33 -78.62 -72.08
C ILE A 1084 57.40 -80.14 -72.21
N ALA A 1085 56.68 -80.72 -73.18
CA ALA A 1085 56.72 -82.14 -73.47
C ALA A 1085 57.95 -82.50 -74.34
N ALA A 1086 58.37 -83.77 -74.31
CA ALA A 1086 59.55 -84.22 -75.06
C ALA A 1086 59.45 -83.96 -76.58
N ASN A 1087 58.22 -83.87 -77.11
CA ASN A 1087 57.96 -83.67 -78.53
C ASN A 1087 57.51 -82.23 -78.86
N ASP A 1088 57.54 -81.30 -77.91
CA ASP A 1088 57.18 -79.90 -78.17
C ASP A 1088 58.25 -79.23 -79.05
N ALA A 1089 57.81 -78.55 -80.11
CA ALA A 1089 58.71 -77.88 -81.05
C ALA A 1089 59.27 -76.58 -80.45
N LEU A 1090 60.55 -76.59 -80.07
CA LEU A 1090 61.25 -75.40 -79.58
C LEU A 1090 62.06 -74.72 -80.68
N ARG A 1091 61.64 -73.53 -81.08
CA ARG A 1091 62.43 -72.60 -81.92
C ARG A 1091 63.49 -71.87 -81.10
N SER A 1092 64.69 -71.65 -81.66
CA SER A 1092 65.74 -70.83 -81.04
C SER A 1092 65.30 -69.37 -80.88
N GLY A 1093 65.75 -68.73 -79.80
CA GLY A 1093 65.38 -67.34 -79.44
C GLY A 1093 64.63 -67.26 -78.11
N SER A 1094 64.16 -66.06 -77.77
CA SER A 1094 63.49 -65.79 -76.50
C SER A 1094 61.99 -66.04 -76.60
N TYR A 1095 61.46 -66.78 -75.65
CA TYR A 1095 60.03 -66.94 -75.43
C TYR A 1095 59.57 -66.00 -74.32
N SER A 1096 58.56 -65.19 -74.57
CA SER A 1096 58.04 -64.26 -73.56
C SER A 1096 56.54 -64.04 -73.70
N LYS A 1097 55.94 -63.59 -72.59
CA LYS A 1097 54.57 -63.12 -72.54
C LYS A 1097 54.43 -62.05 -71.46
N THR A 1098 53.51 -61.11 -71.67
CA THR A 1098 53.15 -60.09 -70.69
C THR A 1098 51.85 -60.50 -70.01
N LEU A 1099 51.88 -60.69 -68.69
CA LEU A 1099 50.70 -61.01 -67.89
C LEU A 1099 50.23 -59.77 -67.15
N THR A 1100 48.91 -59.58 -67.09
CA THR A 1100 48.27 -58.50 -66.36
C THR A 1100 47.77 -59.02 -65.03
N PHE A 1101 48.27 -58.44 -63.93
CA PHE A 1101 47.80 -58.70 -62.57
C PHE A 1101 46.87 -57.57 -62.14
N THR A 1102 45.77 -57.93 -61.50
CA THR A 1102 44.76 -56.96 -61.06
C THR A 1102 44.39 -57.26 -59.62
N LEU A 1103 44.47 -56.23 -58.78
CA LEU A 1103 43.89 -56.23 -57.44
C LEU A 1103 42.61 -55.39 -57.50
N SER A 1104 41.47 -55.97 -57.15
CA SER A 1104 40.17 -55.28 -57.21
C SER A 1104 39.26 -55.75 -56.07
N THR A 1105 38.22 -54.97 -55.74
CA THR A 1105 37.17 -55.42 -54.82
C THR A 1105 36.23 -56.40 -55.50
N THR A 1106 35.65 -57.34 -54.74
CA THR A 1106 34.77 -58.39 -55.28
C THR A 1106 33.43 -57.86 -55.84
N ALA A 1107 33.07 -56.62 -55.53
CA ALA A 1107 32.14 -55.78 -56.28
C ALA A 1107 32.87 -54.44 -56.52
N PRO A 1108 33.42 -54.21 -57.73
CA PRO A 1108 34.23 -53.03 -58.03
C PRO A 1108 33.45 -51.72 -57.95
#